data_AF-A0A016XMQ1-F1
#
_entry.id   AF-A0A016XMQ1-F1
#
_cell.length_a   1.000
_cell.length_b   1.000
_cell.length_c   1.000
_cell.angle_alpha   90.00
_cell.angle_beta   90.00
_cell.angle_gamma   90.00
#
_symmetry.space_group_name_H-M   'P 1'
#
loop_
_entity.id
_entity.type
_entity.pdbx_description
1 polymer ?
#
loop_
_entity_poly.entity_id
_entity_poly.type
_entity_poly.pdbx_seq_one_letter_code
_entity_poly.pdbx_strand_id
1 'polypeptide(L)'
;MVGFRIGGEKKLLRLHGERGCESVLTGLLAWLRGVSDARLHAYAGVLHAVDMAQGHYTAELREKERAILLAFFEDHLGESCQPPTWAEAFAAFPELEGWHAGFPYMPAANIDACADVPWGFLLDLDADRGAGELQIYINRHARFAWRDMGVGPAAPCCTVPLAHARKLTAADVAALQGLLHQNFYSDGIDPLLPLREPARNHLSPPFPALGSTTSVAGEEAWLARLHLSAGHARLLLERAGLRATVRQVSELRLDDPHCGAWLREALAPEVLALTLAIHGPGASLGQMARVAAHLPSLPFAVELRTEAGAEVVSGGLPLLALGLNPHTGLNLALSPRDGPAYFDALRTCFLDGGMSVQGWRFLIKQDNAVLRAILQFFPPSARILRGFTHFINLLASSLQREPLTLNRCQPALRGVERILDRTRGRPEAMREENARIFLRALMRARLSVEQEANLAHEAQDVSDFVYAHTAVLKGATWASLCRRSDAWHRALLIEVDPAKDLRWHALLPLHQSGAYVAVELDSGYLLAEEGLEQRHCIGSYANACASGGTRVFSLRHGTAQGRRVATLEVQRGHDGVWRMVQIRGKANTPVHDPQLLQAADQVVAAYGAAVRTRAMRAGVSGLGSSAVGDYAAPPYVIHRQEHWTG
;
A
#
# COMPACT_ATOMS: atom_id res chain seq x y z
N MET A 1 5.56 -16.89 -4.45
CA MET A 1 6.59 -17.91 -4.18
C MET A 1 5.96 -19.06 -3.41
N VAL A 2 6.26 -20.31 -3.76
CA VAL A 2 5.93 -21.51 -2.99
C VAL A 2 7.24 -22.25 -2.72
N GLY A 3 7.36 -23.02 -1.64
CA GLY A 3 8.56 -23.78 -1.38
C GLY A 3 8.36 -24.89 -0.35
N PHE A 4 9.39 -25.72 -0.22
CA PHE A 4 9.48 -26.80 0.75
C PHE A 4 10.78 -26.68 1.54
N ARG A 5 10.74 -27.02 2.83
CA ARG A 5 11.93 -27.24 3.64
C ARG A 5 11.93 -28.65 4.20
N ILE A 6 13.04 -29.36 4.00
CA ILE A 6 13.29 -30.71 4.51
C ILE A 6 14.80 -30.88 4.74
N GLY A 7 15.19 -31.56 5.82
CA GLY A 7 16.59 -31.80 6.16
C GLY A 7 17.42 -30.52 6.32
N GLY A 8 16.79 -29.40 6.66
CA GLY A 8 17.41 -28.06 6.72
C GLY A 8 17.60 -27.39 5.35
N GLU A 9 17.39 -28.08 4.24
CA GLU A 9 17.45 -27.50 2.90
C GLU A 9 16.09 -26.96 2.47
N LYS A 10 16.12 -25.84 1.75
CA LYS A 10 14.92 -25.19 1.23
C LYS A 10 14.95 -25.17 -0.29
N LYS A 11 13.85 -25.58 -0.92
CA LYS A 11 13.64 -25.51 -2.37
C LYS A 11 12.48 -24.55 -2.65
N LEU A 12 12.72 -23.56 -3.50
CA LEU A 12 11.76 -22.48 -3.79
C LEU A 12 11.33 -22.48 -5.25
N LEU A 13 10.09 -22.06 -5.44
CA LEU A 13 9.39 -22.05 -6.69
C LEU A 13 8.64 -20.73 -6.91
N ARG A 14 8.86 -20.08 -8.06
CA ARG A 14 8.06 -18.93 -8.48
C ARG A 14 6.83 -19.43 -9.25
N LEU A 15 5.66 -18.88 -8.95
CA LEU A 15 4.47 -19.08 -9.77
C LEU A 15 4.39 -17.93 -10.80
N HIS A 16 4.14 -18.22 -12.08
CA HIS A 16 3.95 -17.22 -13.13
C HIS A 16 2.46 -16.86 -13.28
N GLY A 17 2.20 -15.67 -13.81
CA GLY A 17 0.86 -15.10 -14.01
C GLY A 17 0.41 -14.17 -12.87
N GLU A 18 -0.61 -13.35 -13.15
CA GLU A 18 -1.24 -12.48 -12.16
C GLU A 18 -2.11 -13.32 -11.21
N ARG A 19 -1.54 -13.72 -10.08
CA ARG A 19 -2.22 -14.54 -9.07
C ARG A 19 -2.30 -13.80 -7.75
N GLY A 20 -3.51 -13.69 -7.20
CA GLY A 20 -3.74 -13.24 -5.83
C GLY A 20 -3.30 -14.27 -4.80
N CYS A 21 -3.02 -13.82 -3.57
CA CYS A 21 -2.72 -14.68 -2.42
C CYS A 21 -3.77 -15.78 -2.22
N GLU A 22 -5.06 -15.41 -2.34
CA GLU A 22 -6.21 -16.31 -2.16
C GLU A 22 -6.16 -17.53 -3.07
N SER A 23 -5.95 -17.28 -4.37
CA SER A 23 -5.96 -18.32 -5.40
C SER A 23 -4.83 -19.32 -5.17
N VAL A 24 -3.64 -18.81 -4.84
CA VAL A 24 -2.46 -19.66 -4.56
C VAL A 24 -2.67 -20.46 -3.28
N LEU A 25 -3.11 -19.83 -2.20
CA LEU A 25 -3.31 -20.50 -0.91
C LEU A 25 -4.43 -21.55 -1.02
N THR A 26 -5.53 -21.24 -1.70
CA THR A 26 -6.65 -22.18 -1.90
C THR A 26 -6.21 -23.39 -2.71
N GLY A 27 -5.46 -23.19 -3.80
CA GLY A 27 -4.90 -24.28 -4.59
C GLY A 27 -3.92 -25.15 -3.79
N LEU A 28 -3.03 -24.52 -3.01
CA LEU A 28 -2.07 -25.23 -2.15
C LEU A 28 -2.78 -26.08 -1.08
N LEU A 29 -3.83 -25.55 -0.45
CA LEU A 29 -4.58 -26.28 0.57
C LEU A 29 -5.42 -27.42 -0.02
N ALA A 30 -6.02 -27.22 -1.19
CA ALA A 30 -6.72 -28.28 -1.91
C ALA A 30 -5.77 -29.44 -2.22
N TRP A 31 -4.55 -29.12 -2.69
CA TRP A 31 -3.50 -30.11 -2.91
C TRP A 31 -3.09 -30.85 -1.62
N LEU A 32 -2.82 -30.11 -0.53
CA LEU A 32 -2.42 -30.70 0.75
C LEU A 32 -3.45 -31.67 1.34
N ARG A 33 -4.74 -31.50 1.04
CA ARG A 33 -5.79 -32.45 1.45
C ARG A 33 -5.69 -33.79 0.73
N GLY A 34 -5.18 -33.81 -0.49
CA GLY A 34 -5.00 -35.03 -1.30
C GLY A 34 -3.69 -35.78 -1.02
N VAL A 35 -2.73 -35.19 -0.31
CA VAL A 35 -1.39 -35.74 -0.12
C VAL A 35 -1.13 -36.11 1.34
N SER A 36 -0.79 -37.38 1.60
CA SER A 36 -0.43 -37.88 2.93
C SER A 36 0.94 -37.38 3.39
N ASP A 37 1.21 -37.36 4.70
CA ASP A 37 2.51 -36.93 5.23
C ASP A 37 3.66 -37.81 4.73
N ALA A 38 3.49 -39.13 4.70
CA ALA A 38 4.50 -40.04 4.18
C ALA A 38 4.85 -39.73 2.72
N ARG A 39 3.83 -39.40 1.91
CA ARG A 39 4.00 -39.06 0.49
C ARG A 39 4.63 -37.67 0.32
N LEU A 40 4.25 -36.70 1.13
CA LEU A 40 4.85 -35.37 1.17
C LEU A 40 6.35 -35.43 1.53
N HIS A 41 6.71 -36.21 2.55
CA HIS A 41 8.10 -36.45 2.94
C HIS A 41 8.87 -37.20 1.85
N ALA A 42 8.24 -38.16 1.17
CA ALA A 42 8.85 -38.87 0.04
C ALA A 42 9.15 -37.90 -1.11
N TYR A 43 8.20 -37.05 -1.50
CA TYR A 43 8.40 -36.04 -2.54
C TYR A 43 9.52 -35.07 -2.18
N ALA A 44 9.48 -34.53 -0.95
CA ALA A 44 10.51 -33.63 -0.46
C ALA A 44 11.89 -34.31 -0.41
N GLY A 45 11.95 -35.58 -0.01
CA GLY A 45 13.17 -36.38 0.00
C GLY A 45 13.78 -36.60 -1.39
N VAL A 46 12.95 -36.75 -2.43
CA VAL A 46 13.44 -36.82 -3.82
C VAL A 46 14.04 -35.49 -4.28
N LEU A 47 13.53 -34.36 -3.79
CA LEU A 47 14.11 -33.04 -4.12
C LEU A 47 15.55 -32.86 -3.58
N HIS A 48 15.97 -33.63 -2.57
CA HIS A 48 17.38 -33.65 -2.15
C HIS A 48 18.31 -34.36 -3.16
N ALA A 49 17.81 -35.27 -3.98
CA ALA A 49 18.61 -36.01 -4.95
C ALA A 49 18.94 -35.20 -6.23
N VAL A 50 18.31 -34.03 -6.39
CA VAL A 50 18.50 -33.15 -7.55
C VAL A 50 19.75 -32.29 -7.38
N ASP A 51 20.66 -32.32 -8.36
CA ASP A 51 21.87 -31.49 -8.38
C ASP A 51 21.48 -30.03 -8.63
N MET A 52 21.89 -29.16 -7.70
CA MET A 52 21.58 -27.74 -7.72
C MET A 52 22.30 -26.97 -8.83
N ALA A 53 23.45 -27.46 -9.30
CA ALA A 53 24.25 -26.80 -10.33
C ALA A 53 23.82 -27.21 -11.74
N GLN A 54 23.35 -28.44 -11.91
CA GLN A 54 23.04 -29.00 -13.23
C GLN A 54 21.55 -29.02 -13.55
N GLY A 55 20.65 -29.02 -12.55
CA GLY A 55 19.21 -29.23 -12.79
C GLY A 55 18.87 -30.65 -13.22
N HIS A 56 19.86 -31.55 -13.12
CA HIS A 56 19.76 -32.98 -13.40
C HIS A 56 19.80 -33.73 -12.06
N TYR A 57 19.37 -34.98 -12.03
CA TYR A 57 19.61 -35.84 -10.87
C TYR A 57 21.12 -36.07 -10.73
N THR A 58 21.64 -35.91 -9.51
CA THR A 58 23.09 -36.05 -9.20
C THR A 58 23.67 -37.43 -9.57
N ALA A 59 22.81 -38.44 -9.70
CA ALA A 59 23.12 -39.80 -10.11
C ALA A 59 21.90 -40.43 -10.82
N GLU A 60 22.05 -41.63 -11.40
CA GLU A 60 20.89 -42.46 -11.76
C GLU A 60 19.94 -42.52 -10.55
N LEU A 61 18.74 -41.95 -10.69
CA LEU A 61 17.69 -42.07 -9.69
C LEU A 61 17.55 -43.53 -9.30
N ARG A 62 17.68 -43.82 -8.01
CA ARG A 62 17.39 -45.17 -7.52
C ARG A 62 15.96 -45.51 -7.90
N GLU A 63 15.69 -46.78 -8.17
CA GLU A 63 14.36 -47.25 -8.58
C GLU A 63 13.25 -46.77 -7.63
N LYS A 64 13.56 -46.69 -6.33
CA LYS A 64 12.69 -46.11 -5.30
C LYS A 64 12.36 -44.62 -5.51
N GLU A 65 13.34 -43.80 -5.89
CA GLU A 65 13.14 -42.37 -6.13
C GLU A 65 12.38 -42.14 -7.44
N ARG A 66 12.66 -42.95 -8.46
CA ARG A 66 11.89 -43.00 -9.71
C ARG A 66 10.43 -43.38 -9.45
N ALA A 67 10.17 -44.40 -8.64
CA ALA A 67 8.81 -44.79 -8.27
C ALA A 67 8.06 -43.69 -7.51
N ILE A 68 8.75 -42.93 -6.65
CA ILE A 68 8.15 -41.77 -5.94
C ILE A 68 7.79 -40.65 -6.94
N LEU A 69 8.63 -40.38 -7.93
CA LEU A 69 8.35 -39.39 -8.98
C LEU A 69 7.18 -39.82 -9.87
N LEU A 70 7.15 -41.09 -10.28
CA LEU A 70 6.04 -41.63 -11.06
C LEU A 70 4.72 -41.55 -10.29
N ALA A 71 4.73 -41.92 -9.00
CA ALA A 71 3.56 -41.75 -8.15
C ALA A 71 3.15 -40.28 -8.04
N PHE A 72 4.10 -39.34 -7.92
CA PHE A 72 3.81 -37.91 -7.96
C PHE A 72 3.05 -37.53 -9.24
N PHE A 73 3.53 -37.95 -10.41
CA PHE A 73 2.84 -37.65 -11.68
C PHE A 73 1.45 -38.28 -11.74
N GLU A 74 1.31 -39.56 -11.39
CA GLU A 74 0.03 -40.27 -11.40
C GLU A 74 -1.02 -39.60 -10.48
N ASP A 75 -0.63 -39.19 -9.28
CA ASP A 75 -1.54 -38.56 -8.32
C ASP A 75 -2.05 -37.19 -8.76
N HIS A 76 -1.28 -36.48 -9.61
CA HIS A 76 -1.62 -35.13 -10.05
C HIS A 76 -2.28 -35.09 -11.43
N LEU A 77 -2.06 -36.14 -12.23
CA LEU A 77 -2.40 -36.14 -13.65
C LEU A 77 -3.33 -37.30 -14.03
N GLY A 78 -3.47 -38.31 -13.17
CA GLY A 78 -4.22 -39.54 -13.49
C GLY A 78 -3.54 -40.44 -14.52
N GLU A 79 -2.29 -40.15 -14.92
CA GLU A 79 -1.54 -40.88 -15.94
C GLU A 79 -0.07 -41.13 -15.55
N SER A 80 0.45 -42.30 -15.94
CA SER A 80 1.83 -42.74 -15.72
C SER A 80 2.80 -42.07 -16.71
N CYS A 81 3.10 -40.78 -16.55
CA CYS A 81 4.08 -40.10 -17.41
C CYS A 81 5.52 -40.47 -17.01
N GLN A 82 6.37 -40.87 -17.96
CA GLN A 82 7.79 -41.18 -17.76
C GLN A 82 8.73 -40.16 -18.43
N PRO A 83 8.81 -38.92 -17.94
CA PRO A 83 9.73 -37.94 -18.51
C PRO A 83 11.19 -38.26 -18.08
N PRO A 84 12.16 -38.29 -19.03
CA PRO A 84 13.57 -38.52 -18.75
C PRO A 84 14.22 -37.38 -17.93
N THR A 85 13.70 -36.16 -18.05
CA THR A 85 14.17 -34.96 -17.35
C THR A 85 12.99 -34.14 -16.81
N TRP A 86 13.23 -33.31 -15.78
CA TRP A 86 12.21 -32.38 -15.27
C TRP A 86 11.72 -31.40 -16.36
N ALA A 87 12.58 -30.96 -17.27
CA ALA A 87 12.20 -30.05 -18.36
C ALA A 87 11.20 -30.69 -19.34
N GLU A 88 11.39 -31.96 -19.69
CA GLU A 88 10.48 -32.72 -20.56
C GLU A 88 9.17 -33.07 -19.87
N ALA A 89 9.21 -33.30 -18.55
CA ALA A 89 7.99 -33.40 -17.75
C ALA A 89 7.16 -32.13 -17.93
N PHE A 90 7.72 -30.94 -17.73
CA PHE A 90 6.96 -29.69 -17.77
C PHE A 90 6.47 -29.27 -19.16
N ALA A 91 7.18 -29.61 -20.23
CA ALA A 91 6.77 -29.29 -21.60
C ALA A 91 5.49 -30.04 -22.04
N ALA A 92 5.17 -31.18 -21.41
CA ALA A 92 3.99 -31.98 -21.71
C ALA A 92 2.67 -31.40 -21.16
N PHE A 93 2.72 -30.28 -20.43
CA PHE A 93 1.57 -29.76 -19.69
C PHE A 93 1.36 -28.26 -19.95
N PRO A 94 0.52 -27.87 -20.93
CA PRO A 94 0.25 -26.46 -21.23
C PRO A 94 -0.87 -25.85 -20.36
N GLU A 95 -1.77 -26.66 -19.77
CA GLU A 95 -2.97 -26.15 -19.09
C GLU A 95 -2.78 -25.85 -17.58
N LEU A 96 -1.75 -26.37 -16.90
CA LEU A 96 -1.40 -25.90 -15.55
C LEU A 96 -0.45 -24.69 -15.59
N GLU A 97 -0.49 -23.83 -16.62
CA GLU A 97 0.49 -22.78 -16.94
C GLU A 97 0.90 -21.89 -15.74
N GLY A 98 0.02 -21.70 -14.74
CA GLY A 98 0.39 -20.96 -13.53
C GLY A 98 0.82 -21.78 -12.30
N TRP A 99 0.84 -23.11 -12.37
CA TRP A 99 1.67 -23.99 -11.53
C TRP A 99 2.97 -24.42 -12.25
N HIS A 100 2.98 -24.42 -13.59
CA HIS A 100 4.10 -24.83 -14.46
C HIS A 100 5.29 -23.88 -14.52
N ALA A 101 5.17 -22.74 -13.89
CA ALA A 101 6.31 -21.91 -13.53
C ALA A 101 7.29 -22.55 -12.56
N GLY A 102 7.13 -23.82 -12.20
CA GLY A 102 8.28 -24.65 -11.97
C GLY A 102 8.05 -25.92 -11.17
N PHE A 103 8.75 -26.97 -11.56
CA PHE A 103 10.08 -27.23 -11.02
C PHE A 103 11.20 -27.13 -12.07
N PRO A 104 11.56 -25.93 -12.53
CA PRO A 104 12.96 -25.57 -12.50
C PRO A 104 13.17 -24.98 -11.12
N TYR A 105 14.04 -25.62 -10.35
CA TYR A 105 14.78 -24.94 -9.32
C TYR A 105 15.16 -23.53 -9.82
N MET A 106 14.76 -22.46 -9.11
CA MET A 106 15.33 -21.15 -9.41
C MET A 106 16.75 -21.13 -8.84
N PRO A 107 17.80 -20.96 -9.66
CA PRO A 107 19.13 -20.66 -9.15
C PRO A 107 19.06 -19.49 -8.17
N ALA A 108 19.93 -19.46 -7.16
CA ALA A 108 19.96 -18.37 -6.19
C ALA A 108 19.91 -16.98 -6.83
N ALA A 109 20.61 -16.79 -7.97
CA ALA A 109 20.60 -15.54 -8.74
C ALA A 109 19.23 -15.14 -9.31
N ASN A 110 18.37 -16.11 -9.67
CA ASN A 110 17.02 -15.85 -10.17
C ASN A 110 16.03 -15.59 -9.02
N ILE A 111 16.27 -16.13 -7.83
CA ILE A 111 15.47 -15.86 -6.63
C ILE A 111 15.58 -14.37 -6.22
N ASP A 112 16.73 -13.75 -6.44
CA ASP A 112 16.95 -12.32 -6.19
C ASP A 112 16.16 -11.42 -7.15
N ALA A 113 15.90 -11.90 -8.36
CA ALA A 113 15.10 -11.19 -9.35
C ALA A 113 13.58 -11.21 -9.05
N CYS A 114 13.14 -11.94 -8.01
CA CYS A 114 11.74 -12.04 -7.58
C CYS A 114 11.31 -10.93 -6.61
N ALA A 115 11.95 -9.76 -6.64
CA ALA A 115 11.60 -8.61 -5.80
C ALA A 115 10.16 -8.11 -6.04
N ASP A 116 9.58 -8.44 -7.19
CA ASP A 116 8.20 -8.11 -7.59
C ASP A 116 7.14 -9.04 -6.98
N VAL A 117 7.55 -10.18 -6.41
CA VAL A 117 6.62 -11.15 -5.82
C VAL A 117 6.27 -10.73 -4.39
N PRO A 118 4.99 -10.50 -4.05
CA PRO A 118 4.62 -10.00 -2.72
C PRO A 118 4.32 -11.10 -1.69
N TRP A 119 4.09 -12.35 -2.11
CA TRP A 119 3.67 -13.46 -1.23
C TRP A 119 4.55 -14.70 -1.37
N GLY A 120 4.80 -15.36 -0.24
CA GLY A 120 5.55 -16.61 -0.14
C GLY A 120 4.83 -17.63 0.73
N PHE A 121 4.85 -18.90 0.33
CA PHE A 121 4.31 -20.01 1.08
C PHE A 121 5.41 -21.08 1.21
N LEU A 122 5.77 -21.48 2.41
CA LEU A 122 6.79 -22.49 2.67
C LEU A 122 6.17 -23.62 3.47
N LEU A 123 6.20 -24.82 2.93
CA LEU A 123 5.87 -26.06 3.64
C LEU A 123 7.13 -26.55 4.35
N ASP A 124 7.21 -26.25 5.63
CA ASP A 124 8.31 -26.64 6.47
C ASP A 124 8.04 -28.00 7.11
N LEU A 125 8.66 -29.05 6.59
CA LEU A 125 8.50 -30.41 7.11
C LEU A 125 9.45 -30.70 8.28
N ASP A 126 10.45 -29.84 8.50
CA ASP A 126 11.40 -29.98 9.61
C ASP A 126 10.86 -29.41 10.93
N ALA A 127 9.74 -28.69 10.89
CA ALA A 127 9.12 -28.10 12.08
C ALA A 127 8.74 -29.15 13.13
N ASP A 128 9.01 -28.82 14.41
CA ASP A 128 8.70 -29.56 15.64
C ASP A 128 8.33 -31.04 15.46
N ARG A 129 9.37 -31.90 15.51
CA ARG A 129 9.24 -33.37 15.55
C ARG A 129 8.57 -33.99 14.31
N GLY A 130 8.61 -33.31 13.16
CA GLY A 130 8.07 -33.82 11.89
C GLY A 130 6.56 -33.64 11.72
N ALA A 131 5.91 -32.85 12.58
CA ALA A 131 4.49 -32.52 12.42
C ALA A 131 4.23 -31.57 11.23
N GLY A 132 5.26 -30.84 10.81
CA GLY A 132 5.23 -29.93 9.68
C GLY A 132 4.37 -28.68 9.89
N GLU A 133 4.73 -27.59 9.20
CA GLU A 133 4.02 -26.32 9.24
C GLU A 133 3.91 -25.69 7.86
N LEU A 134 2.77 -25.05 7.60
CA LEU A 134 2.62 -24.08 6.52
C LEU A 134 3.01 -22.70 7.05
N GLN A 135 4.08 -22.15 6.50
CA GLN A 135 4.58 -20.82 6.81
C GLN A 135 4.23 -19.87 5.66
N ILE A 136 3.64 -18.73 5.99
CA ILE A 136 3.19 -17.71 5.05
C ILE A 136 4.06 -16.47 5.22
N TYR A 137 4.47 -15.86 4.11
CA TYR A 137 5.40 -14.75 4.04
C TYR A 137 4.83 -13.62 3.17
N ILE A 138 5.16 -12.39 3.54
CA ILE A 138 4.83 -11.16 2.80
C ILE A 138 6.13 -10.40 2.53
N ASN A 139 6.38 -10.03 1.26
CA ASN A 139 7.60 -9.34 0.82
C ASN A 139 7.34 -8.15 -0.12
N ARG A 140 6.24 -7.42 0.06
CA ARG A 140 5.81 -6.30 -0.82
C ARG A 140 6.86 -5.20 -1.01
N HIS A 141 7.73 -5.00 -0.03
CA HIS A 141 8.78 -3.97 -0.05
C HIS A 141 10.18 -4.55 -0.24
N ALA A 142 10.30 -5.79 -0.75
CA ALA A 142 11.56 -6.48 -0.95
C ALA A 142 12.49 -6.41 0.28
N ARG A 143 11.91 -6.61 1.48
CA ARG A 143 12.62 -6.42 2.77
C ARG A 143 13.65 -7.49 3.04
N PHE A 144 13.46 -8.65 2.46
CA PHE A 144 14.40 -9.75 2.50
C PHE A 144 14.52 -10.33 1.10
N ALA A 145 15.68 -10.93 0.80
CA ALA A 145 15.80 -11.72 -0.42
C ALA A 145 15.02 -13.02 -0.22
N TRP A 146 14.29 -13.49 -1.23
CA TRP A 146 13.51 -14.73 -1.11
C TRP A 146 14.36 -15.95 -0.72
N ARG A 147 15.67 -15.91 -1.01
CA ARG A 147 16.65 -16.91 -0.54
C ARG A 147 16.75 -16.99 0.99
N ASP A 148 16.36 -15.94 1.70
CA ASP A 148 16.37 -15.85 3.16
C ASP A 148 15.05 -16.33 3.78
N MET A 149 13.98 -16.55 3.00
CA MET A 149 12.68 -17.01 3.50
C MET A 149 12.81 -18.26 4.41
N GLY A 150 12.37 -18.19 5.66
CA GLY A 150 12.51 -19.32 6.60
C GLY A 150 13.90 -19.48 7.23
N VAL A 151 14.79 -18.52 6.97
CA VAL A 151 16.08 -18.34 7.65
C VAL A 151 15.99 -17.08 8.52
N GLY A 152 16.77 -17.01 9.60
CA GLY A 152 16.74 -16.01 10.68
C GLY A 152 16.18 -14.60 10.37
N PRO A 153 16.63 -13.88 9.32
CA PRO A 153 16.15 -12.52 9.07
C PRO A 153 14.73 -12.43 8.48
N ALA A 154 14.20 -13.51 7.88
CA ALA A 154 12.86 -13.55 7.30
C ALA A 154 11.97 -14.52 8.07
N ALA A 155 11.29 -14.02 9.10
CA ALA A 155 10.29 -14.76 9.85
C ALA A 155 8.94 -14.81 9.09
N PRO A 156 8.18 -15.91 9.20
CA PRO A 156 6.85 -15.98 8.60
C PRO A 156 5.90 -14.99 9.26
N CYS A 157 5.04 -14.36 8.46
CA CYS A 157 3.99 -13.49 8.98
C CYS A 157 2.86 -14.32 9.61
N CYS A 158 2.63 -15.54 9.10
CA CYS A 158 1.70 -16.50 9.69
C CYS A 158 2.23 -17.93 9.60
N THR A 159 1.96 -18.73 10.62
CA THR A 159 2.29 -20.14 10.70
C THR A 159 1.04 -20.95 11.05
N VAL A 160 0.80 -22.02 10.31
CA VAL A 160 -0.31 -22.96 10.54
C VAL A 160 0.26 -24.38 10.60
N PRO A 161 0.04 -25.15 11.69
CA PRO A 161 0.42 -26.56 11.72
C PRO A 161 -0.16 -27.31 10.52
N LEU A 162 0.62 -28.18 9.88
CA LEU A 162 0.20 -28.78 8.61
C LEU A 162 -1.09 -29.61 8.75
N ALA A 163 -1.24 -30.32 9.87
CA ALA A 163 -2.46 -31.05 10.21
C ALA A 163 -3.71 -30.14 10.32
N HIS A 164 -3.52 -28.86 10.65
CA HIS A 164 -4.59 -27.88 10.71
C HIS A 164 -4.82 -27.22 9.35
N ALA A 165 -3.75 -26.93 8.61
CA ALA A 165 -3.82 -26.37 7.26
C ALA A 165 -4.73 -27.22 6.35
N ARG A 166 -4.57 -28.56 6.39
CA ARG A 166 -5.42 -29.50 5.64
C ARG A 166 -6.92 -29.36 5.95
N LYS A 167 -7.27 -28.95 7.17
CA LYS A 167 -8.65 -28.87 7.65
C LYS A 167 -9.29 -27.50 7.43
N LEU A 168 -8.53 -26.48 6.99
CA LEU A 168 -9.06 -25.14 6.71
C LEU A 168 -10.11 -25.22 5.60
N THR A 169 -11.30 -24.68 5.81
CA THR A 169 -12.33 -24.51 4.78
C THR A 169 -12.07 -23.28 3.90
N ALA A 170 -12.87 -23.07 2.83
CA ALA A 170 -12.77 -21.84 2.05
C ALA A 170 -13.05 -20.58 2.90
N ALA A 171 -14.00 -20.68 3.84
CA ALA A 171 -14.30 -19.61 4.79
C ALA A 171 -13.12 -19.33 5.74
N ASP A 172 -12.39 -20.37 6.18
CA ASP A 172 -11.17 -20.20 6.98
C ASP A 172 -10.07 -19.47 6.23
N VAL A 173 -9.89 -19.82 4.96
CA VAL A 173 -8.89 -19.18 4.08
C VAL A 173 -9.22 -17.70 3.89
N ALA A 174 -10.49 -17.40 3.61
CA ALA A 174 -10.96 -16.02 3.47
C ALA A 174 -10.75 -15.20 4.77
N ALA A 175 -11.07 -15.79 5.93
CA ALA A 175 -10.85 -15.15 7.23
C ALA A 175 -9.36 -14.90 7.51
N LEU A 176 -8.51 -15.92 7.29
CA LEU A 176 -7.06 -15.80 7.48
C LEU A 176 -6.47 -14.75 6.53
N GLN A 177 -6.92 -14.70 5.28
CA GLN A 177 -6.50 -13.70 4.31
C GLN A 177 -6.95 -12.30 4.72
N GLY A 178 -8.18 -12.13 5.21
CA GLY A 178 -8.65 -10.85 5.74
C GLY A 178 -7.73 -10.32 6.84
N LEU A 179 -7.34 -11.20 7.77
CA LEU A 179 -6.38 -10.87 8.83
C LEU A 179 -4.98 -10.56 8.28
N LEU A 180 -4.48 -11.37 7.34
CA LEU A 180 -3.19 -11.13 6.69
C LEU A 180 -3.18 -9.79 5.93
N HIS A 181 -4.25 -9.45 5.21
CA HIS A 181 -4.43 -8.19 4.48
C HIS A 181 -4.60 -6.96 5.38
N GLN A 182 -5.23 -7.10 6.55
CA GLN A 182 -5.28 -6.00 7.50
C GLN A 182 -3.88 -5.68 8.04
N ASN A 183 -3.12 -6.72 8.38
CA ASN A 183 -1.74 -6.60 8.82
C ASN A 183 -0.74 -6.28 7.68
N PHE A 184 -1.17 -6.45 6.42
CA PHE A 184 -0.40 -6.20 5.19
C PHE A 184 -0.06 -4.73 4.96
N TYR A 185 -0.84 -3.80 5.51
CA TYR A 185 -0.58 -2.36 5.40
C TYR A 185 0.45 -1.85 6.42
N SER A 186 0.79 -2.67 7.40
CA SER A 186 1.88 -2.32 8.27
C SER A 186 3.18 -2.36 7.48
N ASP A 187 4.14 -1.54 7.89
CA ASP A 187 5.52 -1.65 7.42
C ASP A 187 6.19 -2.97 7.87
N GLY A 188 5.40 -4.02 8.22
CA GLY A 188 5.71 -5.40 8.61
C GLY A 188 6.99 -5.55 9.40
N ILE A 189 7.19 -4.58 10.29
CA ILE A 189 8.11 -4.62 11.40
C ILE A 189 7.46 -5.55 12.42
N ASP A 190 8.13 -6.63 12.82
CA ASP A 190 7.76 -7.40 14.02
C ASP A 190 7.93 -6.43 15.21
N PRO A 191 6.83 -5.93 15.80
CA PRO A 191 6.93 -4.85 16.77
C PRO A 191 7.60 -5.37 18.04
N LEU A 192 8.78 -4.83 18.36
CA LEU A 192 9.41 -5.05 19.66
C LEU A 192 8.81 -4.05 20.66
N LEU A 193 7.87 -4.53 21.46
CA LEU A 193 7.14 -3.74 22.44
C LEU A 193 7.84 -3.82 23.80
N PRO A 194 8.10 -2.68 24.46
CA PRO A 194 8.60 -2.67 25.82
C PRO A 194 7.46 -3.04 26.76
N LEU A 195 7.63 -4.14 27.49
CA LEU A 195 6.65 -4.64 28.44
C LEU A 195 6.97 -4.13 29.84
N ARG A 196 5.93 -3.88 30.65
CA ARG A 196 6.10 -3.51 32.07
C ARG A 196 6.89 -4.57 32.84
N GLU A 197 6.67 -5.84 32.50
CA GLU A 197 7.40 -6.99 33.05
C GLU A 197 7.96 -7.83 31.89
N PRO A 198 9.23 -7.62 31.48
CA PRO A 198 9.82 -8.23 30.28
C PRO A 198 9.91 -9.75 30.31
N ALA A 199 10.02 -10.33 31.52
CA ALA A 199 10.22 -11.75 31.72
C ALA A 199 8.92 -12.58 31.72
N ARG A 200 7.74 -11.94 31.70
CA ARG A 200 6.46 -12.65 31.70
C ARG A 200 5.93 -12.82 30.28
N ASN A 201 5.44 -14.01 29.98
CA ASN A 201 4.55 -14.23 28.84
C ASN A 201 3.18 -13.68 29.21
N HIS A 202 2.72 -12.65 28.51
CA HIS A 202 1.39 -12.08 28.72
C HIS A 202 0.45 -12.62 27.65
N LEU A 203 -0.66 -13.22 28.06
CA LEU A 203 -1.69 -13.71 27.15
C LEU A 203 -3.02 -13.00 27.44
N SER A 204 -3.62 -12.41 26.41
CA SER A 204 -4.92 -11.75 26.56
C SER A 204 -6.04 -12.77 26.77
N PRO A 205 -7.20 -12.34 27.30
CA PRO A 205 -8.45 -13.06 27.14
C PRO A 205 -8.74 -13.31 25.65
N PRO A 206 -9.46 -14.39 25.29
CA PRO A 206 -9.88 -14.62 23.91
C PRO A 206 -10.91 -13.58 23.46
N PHE A 207 -10.83 -13.16 22.21
CA PHE A 207 -11.76 -12.23 21.58
C PHE A 207 -12.09 -12.64 20.14
N PRO A 208 -13.20 -12.19 19.55
CA PRO A 208 -13.52 -12.52 18.15
C PRO A 208 -12.42 -12.03 17.21
N ALA A 209 -11.96 -12.89 16.30
CA ALA A 209 -11.00 -12.46 15.29
C ALA A 209 -11.63 -11.41 14.36
N LEU A 210 -10.87 -10.34 14.07
CA LEU A 210 -11.30 -9.24 13.20
C LEU A 210 -11.77 -9.77 11.84
N GLY A 211 -12.93 -9.29 11.38
CA GLY A 211 -13.54 -9.73 10.13
C GLY A 211 -14.49 -10.94 10.25
N SER A 212 -14.62 -11.57 11.42
CA SER A 212 -15.63 -12.61 11.68
C SER A 212 -17.03 -12.04 11.93
N THR A 213 -17.44 -11.03 11.15
CA THR A 213 -18.85 -10.62 11.14
C THR A 213 -19.62 -11.59 10.25
N THR A 214 -20.66 -12.20 10.82
CA THR A 214 -21.62 -13.13 10.20
C THR A 214 -21.22 -14.60 10.21
N SER A 215 -21.65 -15.31 11.27
CA SER A 215 -21.89 -16.74 11.19
C SER A 215 -23.22 -16.97 10.48
N VAL A 216 -23.16 -17.73 9.39
CA VAL A 216 -24.26 -18.65 9.08
C VAL A 216 -24.50 -19.47 10.35
N ALA A 217 -25.77 -19.56 10.80
CA ALA A 217 -26.11 -20.22 12.05
C ALA A 217 -25.53 -21.64 12.09
N GLY A 218 -24.56 -21.87 12.99
CA GLY A 218 -23.93 -23.18 13.21
C GLY A 218 -22.41 -23.24 13.02
N GLU A 219 -21.76 -22.24 12.41
CA GLU A 219 -20.29 -22.23 12.32
C GLU A 219 -19.62 -21.55 13.52
N GLU A 220 -18.66 -22.23 14.14
CA GLU A 220 -17.79 -21.64 15.16
C GLU A 220 -16.93 -20.53 14.55
N ALA A 221 -16.89 -19.35 15.19
CA ALA A 221 -16.06 -18.23 14.78
C ALA A 221 -14.60 -18.41 15.24
N TRP A 222 -13.66 -17.82 14.50
CA TRP A 222 -12.27 -17.73 14.96
C TRP A 222 -12.17 -16.86 16.22
N LEU A 223 -11.55 -17.42 17.27
CA LEU A 223 -11.15 -16.69 18.45
C LEU A 223 -9.67 -16.33 18.35
N ALA A 224 -9.35 -15.08 18.68
CA ALA A 224 -8.00 -14.56 18.73
C ALA A 224 -7.56 -14.34 20.19
N ARG A 225 -6.28 -14.56 20.46
CA ARG A 225 -5.60 -14.17 21.70
C ARG A 225 -4.31 -13.44 21.33
N LEU A 226 -4.07 -12.30 21.98
CA LEU A 226 -2.80 -11.61 21.84
C LEU A 226 -1.79 -12.19 22.83
N HIS A 227 -0.66 -12.65 22.32
CA HIS A 227 0.44 -13.19 23.10
C HIS A 227 1.64 -12.25 22.98
N LEU A 228 2.06 -11.67 24.11
CA LEU A 228 3.26 -10.85 24.21
C LEU A 228 4.35 -11.67 24.91
N SER A 229 5.47 -11.90 24.23
CA SER A 229 6.60 -12.68 24.76
C SER A 229 7.92 -12.06 24.33
N ALA A 230 8.78 -11.73 25.29
CA ALA A 230 10.04 -11.01 25.06
C ALA A 230 9.85 -9.74 24.20
N GLY A 231 8.75 -9.03 24.41
CA GLY A 231 8.36 -7.85 23.64
C GLY A 231 7.75 -8.11 22.26
N HIS A 232 7.80 -9.34 21.74
CA HIS A 232 7.15 -9.68 20.47
C HIS A 232 5.65 -9.88 20.67
N ALA A 233 4.85 -9.26 19.82
CA ALA A 233 3.40 -9.47 19.78
C ALA A 233 3.02 -10.51 18.73
N ARG A 234 2.17 -11.47 19.11
CA ARG A 234 1.65 -12.51 18.22
C ARG A 234 0.15 -12.69 18.43
N LEU A 235 -0.60 -12.89 17.34
CA LEU A 235 -2.00 -13.29 17.42
C LEU A 235 -2.08 -14.81 17.33
N LEU A 236 -2.61 -15.44 18.36
CA LEU A 236 -2.95 -16.86 18.38
C LEU A 236 -4.41 -16.99 17.99
N LEU A 237 -4.69 -17.66 16.88
CA LEU A 237 -6.02 -17.88 16.34
C LEU A 237 -6.44 -19.33 16.63
N GLU A 238 -7.64 -19.53 17.15
CA GLU A 238 -8.21 -20.85 17.46
C GLU A 238 -9.67 -20.96 16.96
N ARG A 239 -10.04 -22.11 16.37
CA ARG A 239 -11.42 -22.42 15.95
C ARG A 239 -11.59 -23.92 15.77
N ALA A 240 -12.59 -24.57 16.39
CA ALA A 240 -12.86 -26.01 16.19
C ALA A 240 -11.61 -26.91 16.27
N GLY A 241 -10.67 -26.62 17.17
CA GLY A 241 -9.39 -27.33 17.30
C GLY A 241 -8.32 -27.00 16.26
N LEU A 242 -8.62 -26.11 15.29
CA LEU A 242 -7.65 -25.50 14.39
C LEU A 242 -6.90 -24.38 15.11
N ARG A 243 -5.63 -24.20 14.72
CA ARG A 243 -4.76 -23.15 15.25
C ARG A 243 -3.94 -22.49 14.16
N ALA A 244 -3.77 -21.18 14.25
CA ALA A 244 -2.82 -20.42 13.44
C ALA A 244 -2.14 -19.36 14.32
N THR A 245 -0.90 -19.01 14.01
CA THR A 245 -0.15 -17.94 14.69
C THR A 245 0.19 -16.85 13.70
N VAL A 246 -0.02 -15.58 14.04
CA VAL A 246 0.33 -14.41 13.23
C VAL A 246 1.34 -13.55 14.00
N ARG A 247 2.48 -13.21 13.38
CA ARG A 247 3.57 -12.46 14.05
C ARG A 247 3.53 -10.95 13.79
N GLN A 248 3.00 -10.51 12.66
CA GLN A 248 3.03 -9.10 12.25
C GLN A 248 1.75 -8.37 12.63
N VAL A 249 1.47 -8.23 13.93
CA VAL A 249 0.19 -7.68 14.45
C VAL A 249 0.21 -6.16 14.69
N SER A 250 1.02 -5.44 13.91
CA SER A 250 1.33 -4.03 14.15
C SER A 250 0.14 -3.08 13.99
N GLU A 251 -0.93 -3.47 13.30
CA GLU A 251 -2.12 -2.62 13.12
C GLU A 251 -3.11 -2.70 14.28
N LEU A 252 -2.89 -3.58 15.26
CA LEU A 252 -3.74 -3.65 16.44
C LEU A 252 -3.63 -2.35 17.25
N ARG A 253 -4.76 -1.77 17.66
CA ARG A 253 -4.83 -0.42 18.24
C ARG A 253 -5.02 -0.46 19.75
N LEU A 254 -4.54 0.58 20.43
CA LEU A 254 -4.75 0.74 21.87
C LEU A 254 -6.21 1.02 22.24
N ASP A 255 -7.02 1.55 21.34
CA ASP A 255 -8.46 1.75 21.51
C ASP A 255 -9.30 0.54 21.03
N ASP A 256 -8.65 -0.57 20.67
CA ASP A 256 -9.37 -1.79 20.33
C ASP A 256 -10.28 -2.22 21.51
N PRO A 257 -11.59 -2.41 21.27
CA PRO A 257 -12.55 -2.66 22.34
C PRO A 257 -12.34 -4.01 23.03
N HIS A 258 -11.64 -4.94 22.39
CA HIS A 258 -11.45 -6.30 22.89
C HIS A 258 -10.16 -6.45 23.69
N CYS A 259 -9.06 -5.86 23.21
CA CYS A 259 -7.73 -6.07 23.80
C CYS A 259 -7.01 -4.77 24.20
N GLY A 260 -7.53 -3.59 23.86
CA GLY A 260 -6.87 -2.31 24.09
C GLY A 260 -6.61 -2.00 25.57
N ALA A 261 -7.55 -2.33 26.47
CA ALA A 261 -7.36 -2.16 27.91
C ALA A 261 -6.23 -3.05 28.45
N TRP A 262 -6.23 -4.31 28.04
CA TRP A 262 -5.21 -5.29 28.41
C TRP A 262 -3.82 -4.90 27.88
N LEU A 263 -3.76 -4.43 26.63
CA LEU A 263 -2.54 -3.91 26.01
C LEU A 263 -1.93 -2.79 26.86
N ARG A 264 -2.74 -1.78 27.22
CA ARG A 264 -2.28 -0.65 28.04
C ARG A 264 -1.72 -1.06 29.40
N GLU A 265 -2.20 -2.16 29.97
CA GLU A 265 -1.70 -2.68 31.24
C GLU A 265 -0.36 -3.42 31.09
N ALA A 266 -0.18 -4.17 30.01
CA ALA A 266 1.01 -4.98 29.75
C ALA A 266 2.24 -4.15 29.31
N LEU A 267 2.03 -2.96 28.75
CA LEU A 267 3.06 -2.13 28.15
C LEU A 267 3.82 -1.25 29.17
N ALA A 268 5.08 -0.94 28.86
CA ALA A 268 5.89 -0.02 29.65
C ALA A 268 5.24 1.38 29.72
N PRO A 269 5.05 1.96 30.93
CA PRO A 269 4.30 3.21 31.11
C PRO A 269 4.83 4.39 30.28
N GLU A 270 6.15 4.50 30.14
CA GLU A 270 6.82 5.62 29.47
C GLU A 270 6.53 5.61 27.97
N VAL A 271 6.65 4.44 27.35
CA VAL A 271 6.39 4.25 25.92
C VAL A 271 4.91 4.38 25.62
N LEU A 272 4.05 3.84 26.48
CA LEU A 272 2.61 3.99 26.34
C LEU A 272 2.20 5.46 26.40
N ALA A 273 2.68 6.21 27.39
CA ALA A 273 2.35 7.62 27.55
C ALA A 273 2.83 8.47 26.37
N LEU A 274 4.07 8.24 25.89
CA LEU A 274 4.59 8.94 24.72
C LEU A 274 3.85 8.55 23.43
N THR A 275 3.48 7.29 23.28
CA THR A 275 2.70 6.83 22.13
C THR A 275 1.31 7.49 22.11
N LEU A 276 0.61 7.51 23.25
CA LEU A 276 -0.69 8.17 23.38
C LEU A 276 -0.59 9.69 23.16
N ALA A 277 0.51 10.30 23.58
CA ALA A 277 0.79 11.72 23.35
C ALA A 277 0.92 12.07 21.86
N ILE A 278 1.64 11.24 21.10
CA ILE A 278 1.94 11.47 19.69
C ILE A 278 0.77 11.05 18.79
N HIS A 279 0.25 9.83 19.00
CA HIS A 279 -0.68 9.17 18.09
C HIS A 279 -2.12 9.08 18.63
N GLY A 280 -2.34 9.46 19.89
CA GLY A 280 -3.66 9.41 20.53
C GLY A 280 -4.09 7.98 20.94
N PRO A 281 -5.33 7.81 21.42
CA PRO A 281 -5.88 6.50 21.81
C PRO A 281 -5.92 5.48 20.67
N GLY A 282 -5.99 5.96 19.42
CA GLY A 282 -6.00 5.13 18.22
C GLY A 282 -4.63 4.61 17.77
N ALA A 283 -3.59 4.78 18.58
CA ALA A 283 -2.25 4.38 18.21
C ALA A 283 -2.14 2.86 17.97
N SER A 284 -1.43 2.46 16.92
CA SER A 284 -1.18 1.05 16.61
C SER A 284 0.07 0.51 17.32
N LEU A 285 0.17 -0.81 17.47
CA LEU A 285 1.37 -1.47 18.03
C LEU A 285 2.62 -1.17 17.19
N GLY A 286 2.49 -1.01 15.88
CA GLY A 286 3.60 -0.61 15.01
C GLY A 286 4.10 0.81 15.30
N GLN A 287 3.19 1.76 15.52
CA GLN A 287 3.54 3.12 15.94
C GLN A 287 4.22 3.10 17.32
N MET A 288 3.71 2.28 18.24
CA MET A 288 4.32 2.12 19.55
C MET A 288 5.74 1.54 19.50
N ALA A 289 5.95 0.50 18.69
CA ALA A 289 7.27 -0.11 18.53
C ALA A 289 8.29 0.89 17.96
N ARG A 290 7.86 1.81 17.09
CA ARG A 290 8.72 2.92 16.63
C ARG A 290 9.08 3.86 17.77
N VAL A 291 8.09 4.28 18.56
CA VAL A 291 8.33 5.11 19.75
C VAL A 291 9.32 4.42 20.69
N ALA A 292 9.15 3.12 20.93
CA ALA A 292 10.03 2.32 21.75
C ALA A 292 11.46 2.24 21.20
N ALA A 293 11.62 1.93 19.92
CA ALA A 293 12.93 1.80 19.26
C ALA A 293 13.74 3.11 19.31
N HIS A 294 13.06 4.26 19.34
CA HIS A 294 13.68 5.57 19.41
C HIS A 294 13.77 6.14 20.82
N LEU A 295 13.13 5.51 21.81
CA LEU A 295 13.20 5.94 23.21
C LEU A 295 14.65 6.09 23.72
N PRO A 296 15.60 5.17 23.42
CA PRO A 296 17.01 5.32 23.83
C PRO A 296 17.72 6.53 23.20
N SER A 297 17.28 6.95 22.01
CA SER A 297 17.82 8.12 21.31
C SER A 297 17.21 9.44 21.77
N LEU A 298 16.15 9.38 22.58
CA LEU A 298 15.67 10.58 23.26
C LEU A 298 16.70 10.93 24.35
N PRO A 299 17.05 12.21 24.53
CA PRO A 299 18.07 12.66 25.47
C PRO A 299 17.74 12.43 26.96
N PHE A 300 16.72 11.61 27.26
CA PHE A 300 16.21 11.26 28.58
C PHE A 300 16.22 9.74 28.82
N ALA A 301 16.81 8.94 27.93
CA ALA A 301 17.16 7.56 28.24
C ALA A 301 18.21 7.61 29.35
N VAL A 302 17.74 7.47 30.60
CA VAL A 302 18.55 7.64 31.79
C VAL A 302 19.77 6.70 31.71
N GLU A 303 20.95 7.26 31.44
CA GLU A 303 22.19 6.64 31.88
C GLU A 303 22.13 6.59 33.40
N LEU A 304 21.71 5.43 33.93
CA LEU A 304 21.88 5.07 35.33
C LEU A 304 23.38 4.96 35.60
N ARG A 305 24.05 6.09 35.83
CA ARG A 305 25.34 6.09 36.52
C ARG A 305 25.06 5.89 38.00
N THR A 306 25.15 4.64 38.44
CA THR A 306 25.21 4.31 39.85
C THR A 306 26.59 4.67 40.39
N GLU A 307 26.73 5.89 40.90
CA GLU A 307 27.72 6.13 41.94
C GLU A 307 27.13 5.67 43.28
N ALA A 308 27.63 4.53 43.75
CA ALA A 308 27.55 4.02 45.12
C ALA A 308 26.16 4.03 45.80
N GLY A 309 25.42 2.94 45.61
CA GLY A 309 24.72 2.30 46.74
C GLY A 309 23.39 2.87 47.24
N ALA A 310 22.66 3.64 46.45
CA ALA A 310 21.28 4.01 46.78
C ALA A 310 20.27 3.29 45.86
N GLU A 311 19.16 2.86 46.46
CA GLU A 311 18.06 2.11 45.83
C GLU A 311 17.68 2.63 44.43
N VAL A 312 17.45 1.67 43.53
CA VAL A 312 16.87 1.90 42.21
C VAL A 312 15.41 2.33 42.40
N VAL A 313 15.17 3.63 42.50
CA VAL A 313 13.83 4.19 42.32
C VAL A 313 13.56 4.22 40.82
N SER A 314 12.53 3.49 40.36
CA SER A 314 12.04 3.55 38.99
C SER A 314 11.49 4.95 38.68
N GLY A 315 12.38 5.84 38.27
CA GLY A 315 12.06 7.19 37.81
C GLY A 315 11.53 7.17 36.38
N GLY A 316 10.39 6.51 36.16
CA GLY A 316 9.60 6.73 34.95
C GLY A 316 9.07 8.15 35.02
N LEU A 317 9.58 9.05 34.17
CA LEU A 317 9.02 10.40 34.01
C LEU A 317 7.50 10.26 33.80
N PRO A 318 6.65 10.88 34.64
CA PRO A 318 5.24 10.92 34.35
C PRO A 318 5.03 11.85 33.16
N LEU A 319 5.03 11.31 31.94
CA LEU A 319 4.59 12.00 30.72
C LEU A 319 3.15 12.53 30.86
N LEU A 320 2.37 12.02 31.83
CA LEU A 320 1.10 12.62 32.28
C LEU A 320 1.25 14.05 32.83
N ALA A 321 2.44 14.47 33.28
CA ALA A 321 2.74 15.84 33.69
C ALA A 321 3.00 16.81 32.52
N LEU A 322 3.03 16.31 31.27
CA LEU A 322 3.08 17.16 30.07
C LEU A 322 1.71 17.74 29.68
N GLY A 323 0.68 17.59 30.52
CA GLY A 323 -0.59 18.31 30.34
C GLY A 323 -1.32 18.00 29.04
N LEU A 324 -1.12 16.80 28.49
CA LEU A 324 -1.75 16.38 27.24
C LEU A 324 -3.17 15.88 27.52
N ASN A 325 -4.11 16.82 27.64
CA ASN A 325 -5.53 16.51 27.63
C ASN A 325 -6.00 16.29 26.17
N PRO A 326 -6.78 15.23 25.87
CA PRO A 326 -7.36 15.01 24.54
C PRO A 326 -8.25 16.16 24.04
N HIS A 327 -8.83 16.96 24.95
CA HIS A 327 -9.86 17.95 24.65
C HIS A 327 -9.44 19.42 24.83
N THR A 328 -8.32 19.73 25.50
CA THR A 328 -7.98 21.12 25.88
C THR A 328 -6.57 21.60 25.55
N GLY A 329 -5.80 20.83 24.76
CA GLY A 329 -4.43 21.20 24.42
C GLY A 329 -3.43 21.04 25.58
N LEU A 330 -2.17 21.41 25.34
CA LEU A 330 -1.07 21.42 26.31
C LEU A 330 -1.38 22.39 27.46
N ASN A 331 -1.98 21.92 28.55
CA ASN A 331 -2.04 22.68 29.80
C ASN A 331 -0.86 22.27 30.68
N LEU A 332 0.31 22.80 30.31
CA LEU A 332 1.62 22.44 30.85
C LEU A 332 1.86 23.11 32.22
N ALA A 333 1.35 22.51 33.30
CA ALA A 333 1.90 22.73 34.63
C ALA A 333 3.20 21.91 34.77
N LEU A 334 4.26 22.35 34.08
CA LEU A 334 5.58 21.74 34.17
C LEU A 334 6.12 21.91 35.60
N SER A 335 6.52 20.82 36.24
CA SER A 335 7.41 20.88 37.41
C SER A 335 8.68 21.66 37.02
N PRO A 336 9.14 22.63 37.83
CA PRO A 336 10.35 23.41 37.57
C PRO A 336 11.64 22.60 37.36
N ARG A 337 11.63 21.30 37.72
CA ARG A 337 12.82 20.43 37.62
C ARG A 337 13.01 19.75 36.26
N ASP A 338 11.93 19.45 35.50
CA ASP A 338 12.03 18.52 34.35
C ASP A 338 11.47 19.08 33.02
N GLY A 339 10.73 20.19 33.06
CA GLY A 339 10.07 20.77 31.88
C GLY A 339 10.94 21.44 30.80
N PRO A 340 12.04 22.14 31.13
CA PRO A 340 12.84 22.85 30.12
C PRO A 340 13.56 21.92 29.14
N ALA A 341 14.05 20.78 29.62
CA ALA A 341 14.99 19.95 28.87
C ALA A 341 14.37 19.27 27.62
N TYR A 342 13.11 18.80 27.68
CA TYR A 342 12.43 18.20 26.53
C TYR A 342 12.16 19.21 25.41
N PHE A 343 11.62 20.37 25.77
CA PHE A 343 11.35 21.42 24.80
C PHE A 343 12.64 21.98 24.23
N ASP A 344 13.70 22.10 25.02
CA ASP A 344 15.00 22.54 24.55
C ASP A 344 15.66 21.50 23.64
N ALA A 345 15.53 20.20 23.91
CA ALA A 345 16.00 19.14 23.03
C ALA A 345 15.23 19.09 21.70
N LEU A 346 13.90 19.15 21.74
CA LEU A 346 13.06 19.18 20.54
C LEU A 346 13.35 20.43 19.71
N ARG A 347 13.43 21.59 20.37
CA ARG A 347 13.84 22.85 19.78
C ARG A 347 15.21 22.71 19.12
N THR A 348 16.20 22.17 19.83
CA THR A 348 17.56 21.96 19.32
C THR A 348 17.53 21.09 18.08
N CYS A 349 16.83 19.97 18.09
CA CYS A 349 16.66 19.11 16.91
C CYS A 349 16.07 19.85 15.70
N PHE A 350 15.01 20.65 15.90
CA PHE A 350 14.44 21.44 14.81
C PHE A 350 15.39 22.55 14.33
N LEU A 351 16.09 23.23 15.25
CA LEU A 351 17.06 24.27 14.91
C LEU A 351 18.26 23.68 14.12
N ASP A 352 18.79 22.54 14.56
CA ASP A 352 19.85 21.78 13.87
C ASP A 352 19.37 21.27 12.50
N GLY A 353 18.09 20.94 12.40
CA GLY A 353 17.39 20.64 11.16
C GLY A 353 17.18 21.85 10.24
N GLY A 354 17.62 23.05 10.61
CA GLY A 354 17.52 24.27 9.82
C GLY A 354 16.30 25.15 10.12
N MET A 355 15.54 24.87 11.18
CA MET A 355 14.45 25.77 11.61
C MET A 355 15.04 27.05 12.17
N SER A 356 14.45 28.19 11.82
CA SER A 356 14.80 29.47 12.44
C SER A 356 14.15 29.58 13.82
N VAL A 357 14.71 30.42 14.70
CA VAL A 357 14.09 30.74 15.99
C VAL A 357 12.68 31.34 15.80
N GLN A 358 12.47 32.09 14.72
CA GLN A 358 11.16 32.60 14.34
C GLN A 358 10.21 31.48 13.93
N GLY A 359 10.67 30.51 13.13
CA GLY A 359 9.93 29.32 12.74
C GLY A 359 9.47 28.50 13.93
N TRP A 360 10.38 28.27 14.89
CA TRP A 360 10.07 27.60 16.15
C TRP A 360 9.01 28.36 16.95
N ARG A 361 9.20 29.67 17.16
CA ARG A 361 8.22 30.52 17.85
C ARG A 361 6.87 30.56 17.16
N PHE A 362 6.84 30.50 15.83
CA PHE A 362 5.61 30.44 15.06
C PHE A 362 4.91 29.09 15.28
N LEU A 363 5.64 27.97 15.19
CA LEU A 363 5.11 26.61 15.35
C LEU A 363 4.49 26.39 16.73
N ILE A 364 5.17 26.77 17.82
CA ILE A 364 4.66 26.59 19.19
C ILE A 364 3.45 27.47 19.53
N LYS A 365 3.17 28.50 18.71
CA LYS A 365 1.98 29.34 18.84
C LYS A 365 0.76 28.78 18.10
N GLN A 366 0.95 27.73 17.29
CA GLN A 366 -0.13 27.10 16.54
C GLN A 366 -0.91 26.11 17.41
N ASP A 367 -2.06 25.67 16.92
CA ASP A 367 -2.81 24.58 17.53
C ASP A 367 -1.93 23.33 17.69
N ASN A 368 -2.05 22.66 18.83
CA ASN A 368 -1.36 21.41 19.15
C ASN A 368 -1.60 20.31 18.11
N ALA A 369 -2.72 20.33 17.40
CA ALA A 369 -3.00 19.41 16.30
C ALA A 369 -1.91 19.46 15.21
N VAL A 370 -1.35 20.65 14.92
CA VAL A 370 -0.25 20.79 13.96
C VAL A 370 1.02 20.17 14.51
N LEU A 371 1.39 20.50 15.74
CA LEU A 371 2.58 19.93 16.39
C LEU A 371 2.49 18.40 16.51
N ARG A 372 1.34 17.85 16.89
CA ARG A 372 1.08 16.39 16.93
C ARG A 372 1.21 15.75 15.54
N ALA A 373 0.61 16.37 14.52
CA ALA A 373 0.73 15.90 13.14
C ALA A 373 2.17 15.92 12.60
N ILE A 374 3.08 16.65 13.25
CA ILE A 374 4.51 16.66 12.91
C ILE A 374 5.24 15.59 13.70
N LEU A 375 4.96 15.48 15.00
CA LEU A 375 5.57 14.49 15.89
C LEU A 375 5.25 13.05 15.50
N GLN A 376 4.16 12.79 14.76
CA GLN A 376 3.86 11.45 14.22
C GLN A 376 4.94 10.91 13.27
N PHE A 377 5.78 11.79 12.72
CA PHE A 377 6.88 11.43 11.84
C PHE A 377 8.22 11.34 12.59
N PHE A 378 8.23 11.35 13.93
CA PHE A 378 9.44 11.39 14.74
C PHE A 378 10.07 10.00 15.01
N PRO A 379 11.41 9.88 14.97
CA PRO A 379 12.36 10.88 14.47
C PRO A 379 12.26 11.01 12.95
N PRO A 380 12.07 12.23 12.42
CA PRO A 380 12.07 12.40 10.98
C PRO A 380 13.46 12.08 10.44
N SER A 381 13.53 11.42 9.28
CA SER A 381 14.81 11.36 8.57
C SER A 381 15.37 12.78 8.39
N ALA A 382 16.70 12.95 8.39
CA ALA A 382 17.30 14.26 8.24
C ALA A 382 16.80 15.01 6.99
N ARG A 383 16.42 14.29 5.93
CA ARG A 383 15.79 14.85 4.73
C ARG A 383 14.38 15.39 5.01
N ILE A 384 13.52 14.60 5.67
CA ILE A 384 12.16 15.00 6.04
C ILE A 384 12.20 16.21 6.98
N LEU A 385 13.10 16.17 7.97
CA LEU A 385 13.29 17.26 8.92
C LEU A 385 13.66 18.56 8.21
N ARG A 386 14.64 18.54 7.29
CA ARG A 386 15.06 19.72 6.53
C ARG A 386 13.95 20.29 5.64
N GLY A 387 13.22 19.44 4.92
CA GLY A 387 12.10 19.91 4.08
C GLY A 387 11.01 20.57 4.94
N PHE A 388 10.72 19.95 6.08
CA PHE A 388 9.72 20.45 7.01
C PHE A 388 10.14 21.75 7.72
N THR A 389 11.37 21.85 8.21
CA THR A 389 11.89 23.05 8.89
C THR A 389 11.90 24.24 7.93
N HIS A 390 12.28 24.00 6.67
CA HIS A 390 12.21 25.00 5.60
C HIS A 390 10.76 25.45 5.34
N PHE A 391 9.81 24.51 5.23
CA PHE A 391 8.38 24.83 5.09
C PHE A 391 7.83 25.67 6.25
N ILE A 392 8.16 25.32 7.50
CA ILE A 392 7.75 26.10 8.67
C ILE A 392 8.38 27.50 8.66
N ASN A 393 9.64 27.64 8.27
CA ASN A 393 10.27 28.95 8.12
C ASN A 393 9.54 29.82 7.08
N LEU A 394 9.15 29.23 5.94
CA LEU A 394 8.35 29.92 4.92
C LEU A 394 6.99 30.35 5.46
N LEU A 395 6.28 29.46 6.17
CA LEU A 395 5.02 29.80 6.83
C LEU A 395 5.20 30.92 7.86
N ALA A 396 6.20 30.82 8.73
CA ALA A 396 6.47 31.79 9.77
C ALA A 396 6.80 33.18 9.19
N SER A 397 7.52 33.24 8.06
CA SER A 397 7.78 34.49 7.35
C SER A 397 6.52 35.06 6.69
N SER A 398 5.59 34.20 6.27
CA SER A 398 4.41 34.55 5.48
C SER A 398 3.17 34.90 6.31
N LEU A 399 3.01 34.26 7.48
CA LEU A 399 1.76 34.15 8.23
C LEU A 399 1.94 34.46 9.72
N GLN A 400 2.92 35.28 10.09
CA GLN A 400 3.42 35.52 11.46
C GLN A 400 2.41 35.51 12.62
N ARG A 401 1.13 35.86 12.39
CA ARG A 401 0.06 35.93 13.39
C ARG A 401 -1.20 35.13 13.04
N GLU A 402 -1.19 34.39 11.94
CA GLU A 402 -2.35 33.65 11.47
C GLU A 402 -2.31 32.20 11.97
N PRO A 403 -3.45 31.67 12.45
CA PRO A 403 -3.53 30.28 12.88
C PRO A 403 -3.47 29.35 11.67
N LEU A 404 -2.66 28.29 11.78
CA LEU A 404 -2.62 27.22 10.81
C LEU A 404 -3.88 26.35 10.91
N THR A 405 -4.47 26.06 9.76
CA THR A 405 -5.52 25.05 9.61
C THR A 405 -4.89 23.75 9.14
N LEU A 406 -5.04 22.68 9.93
CA LEU A 406 -4.39 21.39 9.64
C LEU A 406 -4.74 20.85 8.25
N ASN A 407 -6.01 20.95 7.86
CA ASN A 407 -6.52 20.48 6.56
C ASN A 407 -5.84 21.19 5.37
N ARG A 408 -5.32 22.41 5.56
CA ARG A 408 -4.63 23.17 4.52
C ARG A 408 -3.13 22.93 4.49
N CYS A 409 -2.55 22.42 5.58
CA CYS A 409 -1.10 22.23 5.71
C CYS A 409 -0.55 21.22 4.69
N GLN A 410 -1.28 20.13 4.43
CA GLN A 410 -0.83 19.12 3.47
C GLN A 410 -0.87 19.64 2.01
N PRO A 411 -1.98 20.24 1.50
CA PRO A 411 -1.98 20.92 0.21
C PRO A 411 -0.90 22.01 0.09
N ALA A 412 -0.71 22.80 1.16
CA ALA A 412 0.31 23.84 1.22
C ALA A 412 1.73 23.27 1.06
N LEU A 413 2.06 22.23 1.81
CA LEU A 413 3.38 21.59 1.77
C LEU A 413 3.67 21.04 0.37
N ARG A 414 2.75 20.28 -0.21
CA ARG A 414 2.91 19.71 -1.57
C ARG A 414 3.08 20.80 -2.64
N GLY A 415 2.29 21.86 -2.55
CA GLY A 415 2.42 23.00 -3.48
C GLY A 415 3.76 23.70 -3.36
N VAL A 416 4.26 23.91 -2.13
CA VAL A 416 5.60 24.49 -1.89
C VAL A 416 6.69 23.58 -2.41
N GLU A 417 6.65 22.28 -2.12
CA GLU A 417 7.62 21.30 -2.64
C GLU A 417 7.68 21.35 -4.16
N ARG A 418 6.54 21.35 -4.86
CA ARG A 418 6.48 21.50 -6.32
C ARG A 418 7.12 22.81 -6.79
N ILE A 419 6.77 23.94 -6.17
CA ILE A 419 7.34 25.24 -6.51
C ILE A 419 8.86 25.24 -6.34
N LEU A 420 9.40 24.66 -5.26
CA LEU A 420 10.83 24.67 -4.96
C LEU A 420 11.64 23.66 -5.80
N ASP A 421 11.09 22.46 -6.03
CA ASP A 421 11.76 21.39 -6.78
C ASP A 421 11.76 21.66 -8.30
N ARG A 422 10.63 22.12 -8.87
CA ARG A 422 10.54 22.40 -10.32
C ARG A 422 11.34 23.63 -10.74
N THR A 423 11.80 24.45 -9.78
CA THR A 423 12.56 25.67 -10.05
C THR A 423 14.06 25.56 -9.82
N ARG A 424 14.65 24.36 -9.66
CA ARG A 424 16.08 24.17 -9.36
C ARG A 424 17.08 24.91 -10.28
N GLY A 425 16.65 25.45 -11.44
CA GLY A 425 17.44 26.34 -12.31
C GLY A 425 17.18 27.87 -12.18
N ARG A 426 16.33 28.33 -11.24
CA ARG A 426 15.99 29.75 -11.03
C ARG A 426 16.63 30.30 -9.74
N PRO A 427 16.85 31.62 -9.62
CA PRO A 427 17.40 32.22 -8.39
C PRO A 427 16.56 31.89 -7.16
N GLU A 428 17.20 31.44 -6.09
CA GLU A 428 16.56 30.97 -4.84
C GLU A 428 15.56 31.97 -4.25
N ALA A 429 15.92 33.26 -4.20
CA ALA A 429 15.04 34.31 -3.69
C ALA A 429 13.70 34.39 -4.43
N MET A 430 13.69 34.13 -5.75
CA MET A 430 12.47 34.12 -6.55
C MET A 430 11.61 32.89 -6.27
N ARG A 431 12.23 31.74 -6.01
CA ARG A 431 11.53 30.49 -5.66
C ARG A 431 10.81 30.61 -4.32
N GLU A 432 11.52 31.15 -3.33
CA GLU A 432 10.93 31.38 -2.01
C GLU A 432 9.80 32.41 -2.06
N GLU A 433 9.97 33.52 -2.77
CA GLU A 433 8.90 34.53 -2.84
C GLU A 433 7.63 33.96 -3.50
N ASN A 434 7.77 33.14 -4.53
CA ASN A 434 6.65 32.40 -5.12
C ASN A 434 5.95 31.49 -4.10
N ALA A 435 6.72 30.70 -3.36
CA ALA A 435 6.19 29.84 -2.31
C ALA A 435 5.46 30.68 -1.24
N ARG A 436 5.99 31.84 -0.84
CA ARG A 436 5.33 32.75 0.10
C ARG A 436 4.05 33.36 -0.45
N ILE A 437 4.00 33.72 -1.73
CA ILE A 437 2.77 34.21 -2.37
C ILE A 437 1.70 33.12 -2.36
N PHE A 438 2.07 31.90 -2.79
CA PHE A 438 1.20 30.73 -2.76
C PHE A 438 0.65 30.46 -1.36
N LEU A 439 1.53 30.38 -0.35
CA LEU A 439 1.16 30.13 1.04
C LEU A 439 0.22 31.21 1.59
N ARG A 440 0.53 32.49 1.37
CA ARG A 440 -0.35 33.58 1.83
C ARG A 440 -1.73 33.52 1.19
N ALA A 441 -1.80 33.27 -0.11
CA ALA A 441 -3.07 33.18 -0.82
C ALA A 441 -3.91 32.00 -0.31
N LEU A 442 -3.31 30.81 -0.23
CA LEU A 442 -3.97 29.58 0.21
C LEU A 442 -4.44 29.67 1.66
N MET A 443 -3.57 30.08 2.58
CA MET A 443 -3.88 30.07 4.01
C MET A 443 -4.90 31.14 4.40
N ARG A 444 -4.97 32.26 3.66
CA ARG A 444 -5.96 33.33 3.87
C ARG A 444 -7.26 33.12 3.10
N ALA A 445 -7.37 32.07 2.30
CA ALA A 445 -8.55 31.81 1.49
C ALA A 445 -9.78 31.65 2.39
N ARG A 446 -10.91 32.25 2.00
CA ARG A 446 -12.22 31.98 2.60
C ARG A 446 -12.94 31.01 1.68
N LEU A 447 -12.98 29.75 2.08
CA LEU A 447 -13.46 28.64 1.27
C LEU A 447 -14.74 28.07 1.88
N SER A 448 -15.70 27.68 1.03
CA SER A 448 -16.81 26.83 1.45
C SER A 448 -16.32 25.41 1.76
N VAL A 449 -17.14 24.59 2.42
CA VAL A 449 -16.83 23.18 2.70
C VAL A 449 -16.49 22.41 1.41
N GLU A 450 -17.22 22.66 0.33
CA GLU A 450 -16.97 22.06 -0.97
C GLU A 450 -15.63 22.51 -1.57
N GLN A 451 -15.27 23.78 -1.41
CA GLN A 451 -13.97 24.30 -1.88
C GLN A 451 -12.80 23.75 -1.06
N GLU A 452 -12.97 23.57 0.25
CA GLU A 452 -11.97 22.91 1.11
C GLU A 452 -11.72 21.46 0.69
N ALA A 453 -12.76 20.72 0.35
CA ALA A 453 -12.62 19.35 -0.17
C ALA A 453 -11.81 19.29 -1.47
N ASN A 454 -11.85 20.35 -2.27
CA ASN A 454 -11.15 20.46 -3.55
C ASN A 454 -9.76 21.07 -3.45
N LEU A 455 -9.36 21.51 -2.25
CA LEU A 455 -8.18 22.35 -2.06
C LEU A 455 -6.88 21.66 -2.49
N ALA A 456 -6.76 20.35 -2.29
CA ALA A 456 -5.58 19.59 -2.70
C ALA A 456 -5.35 19.64 -4.22
N HIS A 457 -6.42 19.57 -5.02
CA HIS A 457 -6.35 19.68 -6.48
C HIS A 457 -6.08 21.11 -6.92
N GLU A 458 -6.79 22.10 -6.36
CA GLU A 458 -6.53 23.51 -6.69
C GLU A 458 -5.10 23.94 -6.30
N ALA A 459 -4.59 23.47 -5.15
CA ALA A 459 -3.24 23.69 -4.69
C ALA A 459 -2.19 23.19 -5.69
N GLN A 460 -2.45 22.05 -6.31
CA GLN A 460 -1.60 21.49 -7.33
C GLN A 460 -1.56 22.39 -8.58
N ASP A 461 -2.70 22.68 -9.18
CA ASP A 461 -2.76 23.45 -10.42
C ASP A 461 -2.20 24.86 -10.20
N VAL A 462 -2.59 25.50 -9.09
CA VAL A 462 -2.08 26.83 -8.75
C VAL A 462 -0.57 26.80 -8.51
N SER A 463 -0.02 25.75 -7.90
CA SER A 463 1.43 25.64 -7.72
C SER A 463 2.17 25.58 -9.06
N ASP A 464 1.60 24.92 -10.07
CA ASP A 464 2.15 24.84 -11.44
C ASP A 464 2.08 26.19 -12.17
N PHE A 465 0.97 26.90 -12.01
CA PHE A 465 0.83 28.26 -12.53
C PHE A 465 1.80 29.25 -11.87
N VAL A 466 1.90 29.23 -10.54
CA VAL A 466 2.79 30.10 -9.76
C VAL A 466 4.25 29.82 -10.12
N TYR A 467 4.59 28.54 -10.29
CA TYR A 467 5.87 28.11 -10.84
C TYR A 467 6.17 28.83 -12.17
N ALA A 468 5.23 28.83 -13.10
CA ALA A 468 5.43 29.40 -14.43
C ALA A 468 5.52 30.95 -14.45
N HIS A 469 4.92 31.70 -13.51
CA HIS A 469 4.66 33.15 -13.67
C HIS A 469 5.02 34.08 -12.48
N THR A 470 6.29 34.25 -12.13
CA THR A 470 6.70 34.88 -10.85
C THR A 470 6.41 36.38 -10.66
N ALA A 471 6.63 37.21 -11.68
CA ALA A 471 6.62 38.68 -11.52
C ALA A 471 5.22 39.32 -11.36
N VAL A 472 4.13 38.60 -11.67
CA VAL A 472 2.78 39.17 -11.81
C VAL A 472 1.83 38.73 -10.67
N LEU A 473 2.36 38.22 -9.55
CA LEU A 473 1.55 37.55 -8.51
C LEU A 473 1.47 38.32 -7.18
N LYS A 474 2.14 39.46 -7.05
CA LYS A 474 2.12 40.27 -5.82
C LYS A 474 0.69 40.75 -5.53
N GLY A 475 0.18 40.43 -4.34
CA GLY A 475 -1.19 40.78 -3.93
C GLY A 475 -2.29 39.88 -4.47
N ALA A 476 -1.96 38.78 -5.16
CA ALA A 476 -2.96 37.84 -5.64
C ALA A 476 -3.71 37.15 -4.48
N THR A 477 -5.03 37.04 -4.62
CA THR A 477 -5.88 36.22 -3.74
C THR A 477 -5.96 34.80 -4.27
N TRP A 478 -6.36 33.83 -3.42
CA TRP A 478 -6.55 32.43 -3.84
C TRP A 478 -7.46 32.33 -5.07
N ALA A 479 -8.63 32.98 -5.02
CA ALA A 479 -9.57 33.00 -6.14
C ALA A 479 -8.97 33.59 -7.42
N SER A 480 -8.11 34.61 -7.31
CA SER A 480 -7.41 35.16 -8.47
C SER A 480 -6.36 34.20 -9.02
N LEU A 481 -5.66 33.46 -8.17
CA LEU A 481 -4.68 32.46 -8.58
C LEU A 481 -5.36 31.28 -9.27
N CYS A 482 -6.46 30.74 -8.72
CA CYS A 482 -7.23 29.67 -9.35
C CYS A 482 -7.70 30.08 -10.75
N ARG A 483 -8.33 31.25 -10.90
CA ARG A 483 -8.80 31.73 -12.22
C ARG A 483 -7.67 31.86 -13.25
N ARG A 484 -6.51 32.37 -12.83
CA ARG A 484 -5.36 32.55 -13.73
C ARG A 484 -4.69 31.23 -14.06
N SER A 485 -4.62 30.32 -13.08
CA SER A 485 -4.20 28.94 -13.28
C SER A 485 -5.09 28.24 -14.30
N ASP A 486 -6.41 28.31 -14.14
CA ASP A 486 -7.37 27.69 -15.07
C ASP A 486 -7.21 28.24 -16.48
N ALA A 487 -7.11 29.56 -16.63
CA ALA A 487 -6.89 30.21 -17.92
C ALA A 487 -5.56 29.80 -18.57
N TRP A 488 -4.49 29.70 -17.77
CA TRP A 488 -3.17 29.28 -18.25
C TRP A 488 -3.16 27.80 -18.68
N HIS A 489 -3.70 26.89 -17.88
CA HIS A 489 -3.79 25.48 -18.25
C HIS A 489 -4.66 25.27 -19.51
N ARG A 490 -5.75 26.03 -19.66
CA ARG A 490 -6.57 26.01 -20.90
C ARG A 490 -5.79 26.52 -22.11
N ALA A 491 -4.98 27.56 -21.95
CA ALA A 491 -4.14 28.07 -23.03
C ALA A 491 -3.07 27.03 -23.44
N LEU A 492 -2.46 26.34 -22.48
CA LEU A 492 -1.52 25.25 -22.76
C LEU A 492 -2.15 24.10 -23.55
N LEU A 493 -3.44 23.81 -23.32
CA LEU A 493 -4.16 22.80 -24.11
C LEU A 493 -4.34 23.24 -25.57
N ILE A 494 -4.57 24.53 -25.83
CA ILE A 494 -4.71 25.07 -27.20
C ILE A 494 -3.38 24.98 -27.96
N GLU A 495 -2.24 25.06 -27.27
CA GLU A 495 -0.91 24.96 -27.85
C GLU A 495 -0.44 23.52 -28.11
N VAL A 496 -1.23 22.50 -27.73
CA VAL A 496 -0.91 21.10 -28.05
C VAL A 496 -0.94 20.92 -29.56
N ASP A 497 0.22 20.63 -30.13
CA ASP A 497 0.36 20.25 -31.54
C ASP A 497 -0.57 19.05 -31.84
N PRO A 498 -1.60 19.21 -32.71
CA PRO A 498 -2.52 18.14 -33.04
C PRO A 498 -1.83 16.89 -33.59
N ALA A 499 -0.64 17.04 -34.19
CA ALA A 499 0.14 15.91 -34.68
C ALA A 499 0.80 15.08 -33.56
N LYS A 500 0.89 15.61 -32.35
CA LYS A 500 1.47 14.94 -31.16
C LYS A 500 0.42 14.46 -30.17
N ASP A 501 -0.86 14.80 -30.39
CA ASP A 501 -1.98 14.36 -29.57
C ASP A 501 -2.22 12.85 -29.76
N LEU A 502 -2.22 12.10 -28.66
CA LEU A 502 -2.53 10.67 -28.70
C LEU A 502 -4.01 10.49 -29.01
N ARG A 503 -4.32 9.73 -30.06
CA ARG A 503 -5.69 9.47 -30.50
C ARG A 503 -5.97 7.98 -30.62
N TRP A 504 -7.18 7.58 -30.30
CA TRP A 504 -7.68 6.23 -30.50
C TRP A 504 -9.07 6.27 -31.11
N HIS A 505 -9.47 5.17 -31.74
CA HIS A 505 -10.78 5.09 -32.36
C HIS A 505 -11.86 4.90 -31.29
N ALA A 506 -12.80 5.84 -31.22
CA ALA A 506 -14.01 5.72 -30.40
C ALA A 506 -14.97 4.68 -30.97
N LEU A 507 -15.24 3.62 -30.21
CA LEU A 507 -16.20 2.57 -30.62
C LEU A 507 -17.63 2.93 -30.25
N LEU A 508 -17.81 3.78 -29.25
CA LEU A 508 -19.09 4.31 -28.82
C LEU A 508 -18.99 5.84 -28.65
N PRO A 509 -18.80 6.60 -29.76
CA PRO A 509 -18.54 8.05 -29.68
C PRO A 509 -19.60 8.81 -28.89
N LEU A 510 -20.87 8.38 -29.01
CA LEU A 510 -22.02 8.95 -28.33
C LEU A 510 -23.01 7.86 -27.94
N HIS A 511 -23.50 7.89 -26.70
CA HIS A 511 -24.55 6.99 -26.23
C HIS A 511 -25.56 7.72 -25.34
N GLN A 512 -26.83 7.68 -25.72
CA GLN A 512 -27.92 8.24 -24.92
C GLN A 512 -28.43 7.18 -23.94
N SER A 513 -28.52 7.56 -22.66
CA SER A 513 -29.13 6.75 -21.61
C SER A 513 -30.00 7.63 -20.71
N GLY A 514 -31.31 7.59 -20.93
CA GLY A 514 -32.27 8.43 -20.21
C GLY A 514 -31.97 9.92 -20.36
N ALA A 515 -31.85 10.62 -19.23
CA ALA A 515 -31.49 12.04 -19.17
C ALA A 515 -30.00 12.33 -19.40
N TYR A 516 -29.18 11.30 -19.61
CA TYR A 516 -27.72 11.41 -19.71
C TYR A 516 -27.21 11.00 -21.08
N VAL A 517 -26.09 11.62 -21.46
CA VAL A 517 -25.35 11.35 -22.68
C VAL A 517 -23.91 11.02 -22.30
N ALA A 518 -23.44 9.86 -22.73
CA ALA A 518 -22.04 9.49 -22.62
C ALA A 518 -21.30 9.84 -23.92
N VAL A 519 -20.20 10.57 -23.78
CA VAL A 519 -19.28 10.92 -24.88
C VAL A 519 -17.96 10.22 -24.63
N GLU A 520 -17.53 9.34 -25.54
CA GLU A 520 -16.21 8.69 -25.45
C GLU A 520 -15.12 9.74 -25.67
N LEU A 521 -14.15 9.82 -24.76
CA LEU A 521 -13.00 10.70 -24.88
C LEU A 521 -11.93 9.95 -25.68
N ASP A 522 -11.70 10.39 -26.92
CA ASP A 522 -10.96 9.65 -27.94
C ASP A 522 -9.55 10.20 -28.22
N SER A 523 -9.13 11.16 -27.41
CA SER A 523 -7.84 11.82 -27.52
C SER A 523 -7.29 12.24 -26.16
N GLY A 524 -5.96 12.38 -26.08
CA GLY A 524 -5.26 12.94 -24.93
C GLY A 524 -5.75 14.36 -24.61
N TYR A 525 -5.99 15.17 -25.64
CA TYR A 525 -6.60 16.50 -25.50
C TYR A 525 -7.96 16.44 -24.77
N LEU A 526 -8.90 15.60 -25.22
CA LEU A 526 -10.23 15.51 -24.59
C LEU A 526 -10.17 14.96 -23.16
N LEU A 527 -9.25 14.04 -22.86
CA LEU A 527 -8.99 13.59 -21.49
C LEU A 527 -8.46 14.72 -20.61
N ALA A 528 -7.54 15.53 -21.13
CA ALA A 528 -6.98 16.65 -20.40
C ALA A 528 -8.04 17.74 -20.15
N GLU A 529 -8.88 18.04 -21.16
CA GLU A 529 -10.01 18.96 -21.02
C GLU A 529 -11.02 18.47 -19.96
N GLU A 530 -11.38 17.19 -19.99
CA GLU A 530 -12.25 16.59 -18.97
C GLU A 530 -11.60 16.66 -17.58
N GLY A 531 -10.29 16.37 -17.49
CA GLY A 531 -9.52 16.43 -16.26
C GLY A 531 -9.51 17.82 -15.63
N LEU A 532 -9.36 18.88 -16.43
CA LEU A 532 -9.43 20.26 -15.97
C LEU A 532 -10.85 20.64 -15.51
N GLU A 533 -11.87 20.33 -16.31
CA GLU A 533 -13.25 20.72 -15.98
C GLU A 533 -13.80 19.97 -14.76
N GLN A 534 -13.49 18.68 -14.66
CA GLN A 534 -13.89 17.82 -13.55
C GLN A 534 -12.88 17.83 -12.40
N ARG A 535 -11.72 18.50 -12.51
CA ARG A 535 -10.70 18.60 -11.45
C ARG A 535 -10.21 17.23 -10.93
N HIS A 536 -9.92 16.30 -11.82
CA HIS A 536 -9.40 14.98 -11.48
C HIS A 536 -8.39 14.47 -12.51
N CYS A 537 -7.55 13.51 -12.12
CA CYS A 537 -6.33 13.13 -12.86
C CYS A 537 -6.55 12.30 -14.14
N ILE A 538 -7.74 12.33 -14.75
CA ILE A 538 -8.06 11.51 -15.93
C ILE A 538 -7.21 11.85 -17.17
N GLY A 539 -6.64 13.06 -17.23
CA GLY A 539 -5.70 13.46 -18.29
C GLY A 539 -4.49 12.52 -18.41
N SER A 540 -4.08 11.87 -17.31
CA SER A 540 -2.97 10.90 -17.31
C SER A 540 -3.27 9.56 -17.99
N TYR A 541 -4.54 9.32 -18.38
CA TYR A 541 -5.00 8.01 -18.87
C TYR A 541 -4.78 7.83 -20.38
N ALA A 542 -4.23 8.83 -21.08
CA ALA A 542 -4.07 8.82 -22.54
C ALA A 542 -3.33 7.57 -23.05
N ASN A 543 -2.25 7.14 -22.39
CA ASN A 543 -1.52 5.93 -22.78
C ASN A 543 -2.35 4.65 -22.57
N ALA A 544 -3.08 4.54 -21.45
CA ALA A 544 -3.95 3.41 -21.18
C ALA A 544 -5.08 3.31 -22.22
N CYS A 545 -5.65 4.45 -22.61
CA CYS A 545 -6.67 4.49 -23.65
C CYS A 545 -6.11 4.17 -25.05
N ALA A 546 -4.96 4.72 -25.40
CA ALA A 546 -4.25 4.44 -26.65
C ALA A 546 -3.88 2.94 -26.78
N SER A 547 -3.50 2.29 -25.67
CA SER A 547 -3.18 0.85 -25.64
C SER A 547 -4.38 -0.07 -25.88
N GLY A 548 -5.61 0.45 -25.80
CA GLY A 548 -6.82 -0.35 -25.95
C GLY A 548 -7.30 -1.07 -24.68
N GLY A 549 -6.59 -0.95 -23.56
CA GLY A 549 -6.98 -1.56 -22.28
C GLY A 549 -8.09 -0.83 -21.52
N THR A 550 -8.22 0.49 -21.75
CA THR A 550 -9.13 1.37 -21.02
C THR A 550 -9.91 2.28 -21.96
N ARG A 551 -11.13 2.67 -21.58
CA ARG A 551 -11.90 3.77 -22.17
C ARG A 551 -12.49 4.67 -21.11
N VAL A 552 -12.63 5.94 -21.50
CA VAL A 552 -13.17 6.97 -20.63
C VAL A 552 -14.32 7.65 -21.34
N PHE A 553 -15.40 7.86 -20.59
CA PHE A 553 -16.60 8.56 -21.05
C PHE A 553 -16.87 9.77 -20.17
N SER A 554 -17.17 10.91 -20.80
CA SER A 554 -17.78 12.07 -20.11
C SER A 554 -19.29 11.89 -20.10
N LEU A 555 -19.87 11.75 -18.91
CA LEU A 555 -21.32 11.70 -18.72
C LEU A 555 -21.84 13.13 -18.57
N ARG A 556 -22.81 13.49 -19.42
CA ARG A 556 -23.35 14.85 -19.57
C ARG A 556 -24.87 14.83 -19.46
N HIS A 557 -25.44 15.89 -18.91
CA HIS A 557 -26.89 16.01 -18.78
C HIS A 557 -27.54 16.50 -20.09
N GLY A 558 -28.54 15.78 -20.59
CA GLY A 558 -29.35 16.12 -21.74
C GLY A 558 -28.69 15.85 -23.08
N THR A 559 -27.63 16.60 -23.42
CA THR A 559 -26.97 16.55 -24.74
C THR A 559 -25.47 16.33 -24.64
N ALA A 560 -24.81 16.06 -25.77
CA ALA A 560 -23.36 15.94 -25.85
C ALA A 560 -22.63 17.23 -25.43
N GLN A 561 -23.26 18.40 -25.51
CA GLN A 561 -22.73 19.70 -25.07
C GLN A 561 -23.27 20.11 -23.69
N GLY A 562 -24.06 19.24 -23.06
CA GLY A 562 -24.66 19.49 -21.75
C GLY A 562 -23.62 19.56 -20.64
N ARG A 563 -24.09 19.96 -19.44
CA ARG A 563 -23.25 20.03 -18.25
C ARG A 563 -22.67 18.65 -17.94
N ARG A 564 -21.35 18.56 -17.81
CA ARG A 564 -20.66 17.35 -17.36
C ARG A 564 -21.06 17.05 -15.91
N VAL A 565 -21.43 15.80 -15.64
CA VAL A 565 -21.92 15.36 -14.32
C VAL A 565 -21.00 14.32 -13.68
N ALA A 566 -20.34 13.48 -14.49
CA ALA A 566 -19.38 12.50 -14.04
C ALA A 566 -18.47 12.04 -15.19
N THR A 567 -17.37 11.41 -14.82
CA THR A 567 -16.46 10.71 -15.72
C THR A 567 -16.49 9.22 -15.38
N LEU A 568 -16.69 8.39 -16.39
CA LEU A 568 -16.77 6.93 -16.29
C LEU A 568 -15.52 6.32 -16.92
N GLU A 569 -14.82 5.46 -16.19
CA GLU A 569 -13.77 4.60 -16.71
C GLU A 569 -14.26 3.17 -16.86
N VAL A 570 -14.01 2.59 -18.03
CA VAL A 570 -14.27 1.20 -18.36
C VAL A 570 -12.95 0.53 -18.75
N GLN A 571 -12.66 -0.64 -18.18
CA GLN A 571 -11.44 -1.40 -18.44
C GLN A 571 -11.77 -2.81 -18.91
N ARG A 572 -10.90 -3.36 -19.75
CA ARG A 572 -10.97 -4.75 -20.21
C ARG A 572 -10.32 -5.68 -19.18
N GLY A 573 -11.09 -6.63 -18.64
CA GLY A 573 -10.57 -7.69 -17.78
C GLY A 573 -9.75 -8.74 -18.57
N HIS A 574 -9.04 -9.61 -17.85
CA HIS A 574 -8.26 -10.70 -18.45
C HIS A 574 -9.12 -11.70 -19.24
N ASP A 575 -10.38 -11.85 -18.85
CA ASP A 575 -11.40 -12.63 -19.57
C ASP A 575 -11.92 -11.93 -20.84
N GLY A 576 -11.37 -10.76 -21.17
CA GLY A 576 -11.76 -9.95 -22.30
C GLY A 576 -13.05 -9.16 -22.10
N VAL A 577 -13.69 -9.25 -20.93
CA VAL A 577 -14.95 -8.57 -20.62
C VAL A 577 -14.68 -7.16 -20.11
N TRP A 578 -15.40 -6.19 -20.68
CA TRP A 578 -15.32 -4.79 -20.28
C TRP A 578 -16.19 -4.53 -19.05
N ARG A 579 -15.63 -3.84 -18.05
CA ARG A 579 -16.29 -3.54 -16.78
C ARG A 579 -16.05 -2.09 -16.38
N MET A 580 -17.03 -1.49 -15.71
CA MET A 580 -16.82 -0.23 -15.00
C MET A 580 -15.79 -0.45 -13.89
N VAL A 581 -14.73 0.35 -13.91
CA VAL A 581 -13.72 0.37 -12.84
C VAL A 581 -14.03 1.50 -11.87
N GLN A 582 -14.40 2.66 -12.40
CA GLN A 582 -14.75 3.81 -11.59
C GLN A 582 -15.72 4.75 -12.30
N ILE A 583 -16.52 5.43 -11.47
CA ILE A 583 -17.31 6.60 -11.86
C ILE A 583 -17.08 7.69 -10.81
N ARG A 584 -16.70 8.89 -11.26
CA ARG A 584 -16.35 10.02 -10.37
C ARG A 584 -17.01 11.30 -10.86
N GLY A 585 -17.58 12.05 -9.92
CA GLY A 585 -17.99 13.42 -10.14
C GLY A 585 -16.81 14.39 -10.07
N LYS A 586 -17.14 15.68 -10.09
CA LYS A 586 -16.14 16.75 -9.96
C LYS A 586 -15.29 16.56 -8.71
N ALA A 587 -13.98 16.73 -8.84
CA ALA A 587 -12.96 16.56 -7.80
C ALA A 587 -13.01 15.19 -7.10
N ASN A 588 -13.17 14.13 -7.87
CA ASN A 588 -13.22 12.73 -7.39
C ASN A 588 -14.39 12.44 -6.42
N THR A 589 -15.41 13.29 -6.40
CA THR A 589 -16.59 13.07 -5.56
C THR A 589 -17.29 11.75 -5.94
N PRO A 590 -17.74 10.95 -4.96
CA PRO A 590 -18.48 9.73 -5.24
C PRO A 590 -19.84 10.07 -5.87
N VAL A 591 -20.26 9.26 -6.84
CA VAL A 591 -21.58 9.39 -7.47
C VAL A 591 -22.56 8.49 -6.74
N HIS A 592 -23.64 9.09 -6.23
CA HIS A 592 -24.72 8.38 -5.51
C HIS A 592 -26.07 8.41 -6.24
N ASP A 593 -26.19 9.18 -7.32
CA ASP A 593 -27.42 9.26 -8.11
C ASP A 593 -27.70 7.90 -8.79
N PRO A 594 -28.77 7.18 -8.42
CA PRO A 594 -29.09 5.88 -9.00
C PRO A 594 -29.33 5.93 -10.51
N GLN A 595 -29.91 7.02 -11.02
CA GLN A 595 -30.17 7.16 -12.46
C GLN A 595 -28.87 7.29 -13.25
N LEU A 596 -27.89 8.02 -12.69
CA LEU A 596 -26.58 8.19 -13.31
C LEU A 596 -25.76 6.89 -13.25
N LEU A 597 -25.84 6.14 -12.16
CA LEU A 597 -25.21 4.82 -12.03
C LEU A 597 -25.81 3.82 -13.03
N GLN A 598 -27.13 3.79 -13.14
CA GLN A 598 -27.82 2.96 -14.14
C GLN A 598 -27.41 3.34 -15.57
N ALA A 599 -27.26 4.64 -15.85
CA ALA A 599 -26.80 5.09 -17.15
C ALA A 599 -25.37 4.63 -17.45
N ALA A 600 -24.48 4.65 -16.45
CA ALA A 600 -23.12 4.13 -16.59
C ALA A 600 -23.10 2.62 -16.90
N ASP A 601 -23.93 1.82 -16.23
CA ASP A 601 -24.04 0.38 -16.52
C ASP A 601 -24.51 0.12 -17.96
N GLN A 602 -25.47 0.92 -18.46
CA GLN A 602 -25.93 0.83 -19.84
C GLN A 602 -24.81 1.17 -20.84
N VAL A 603 -23.99 2.17 -20.54
CA VAL A 603 -22.81 2.53 -21.36
C VAL A 603 -21.81 1.37 -21.41
N VAL A 604 -21.50 0.73 -20.28
CA VAL A 604 -20.59 -0.43 -20.22
C VAL A 604 -21.11 -1.58 -21.07
N ALA A 605 -22.41 -1.90 -20.94
CA ALA A 605 -23.04 -2.97 -21.72
C ALA A 605 -23.01 -2.66 -23.22
N ALA A 606 -23.34 -1.42 -23.61
CA ALA A 606 -23.31 -0.96 -24.99
C ALA A 606 -21.90 -1.01 -25.59
N TYR A 607 -20.90 -0.56 -24.84
CA TYR A 607 -19.51 -0.60 -25.27
C TYR A 607 -19.02 -2.05 -25.45
N GLY A 608 -19.32 -2.94 -24.50
CA GLY A 608 -19.02 -4.37 -24.62
C GLY A 608 -19.66 -5.01 -25.86
N ALA A 609 -20.88 -4.61 -26.22
CA ALA A 609 -21.53 -5.03 -27.45
C ALA A 609 -20.81 -4.49 -28.71
N ALA A 610 -20.45 -3.20 -28.73
CA ALA A 610 -19.72 -2.59 -29.84
C ALA A 610 -18.37 -3.29 -30.12
N VAL A 611 -17.64 -3.66 -29.06
CA VAL A 611 -16.39 -4.43 -29.16
C VAL A 611 -16.63 -5.79 -29.82
N ARG A 612 -17.67 -6.53 -29.41
CA ARG A 612 -18.02 -7.83 -30.02
C ARG A 612 -18.39 -7.70 -31.50
N THR A 613 -19.21 -6.71 -31.85
CA THR A 613 -19.59 -6.45 -33.24
C THR A 613 -18.38 -6.14 -34.11
N ARG A 614 -17.41 -5.35 -33.61
CA ARG A 614 -16.17 -5.07 -34.33
C ARG A 614 -15.31 -6.33 -34.52
N ALA A 615 -15.17 -7.15 -33.49
CA ALA A 615 -14.43 -8.42 -33.59
C ALA A 615 -15.04 -9.37 -34.64
N MET A 616 -16.38 -9.48 -34.67
CA MET A 616 -17.09 -10.28 -35.68
C MET A 616 -16.87 -9.74 -37.11
N ARG A 617 -16.94 -8.42 -37.31
CA ARG A 617 -16.69 -7.81 -38.65
C ARG A 617 -15.25 -8.00 -39.13
N ALA A 618 -14.28 -7.94 -38.21
CA ALA A 618 -12.88 -8.22 -38.53
C ALA A 618 -12.67 -9.71 -38.90
N GLY A 619 -13.32 -10.64 -38.20
CA GLY A 619 -13.27 -12.07 -38.49
C GLY A 619 -13.92 -12.46 -39.83
N VAL A 620 -15.02 -11.80 -40.21
CA VAL A 620 -15.70 -12.06 -41.51
C VAL A 620 -14.92 -11.49 -42.71
N SER A 621 -14.13 -10.43 -42.50
CA SER A 621 -13.31 -9.82 -43.56
C SER A 621 -11.98 -10.56 -43.81
N GLY A 622 -11.58 -11.47 -42.90
CA GLY A 622 -10.32 -12.23 -42.95
C GLY A 622 -10.34 -13.48 -43.85
N LEU A 623 -11.48 -13.83 -44.46
CA LEU A 623 -11.59 -14.97 -45.38
C LEU A 623 -11.19 -14.66 -46.84
N GLY A 624 -10.65 -13.46 -47.10
CA GLY A 624 -10.39 -12.98 -48.46
C GLY A 624 -9.18 -12.06 -48.62
N SER A 625 -8.10 -12.21 -47.83
CA SER A 625 -6.73 -11.92 -48.29
C SER A 625 -5.74 -12.38 -47.23
N SER A 626 -4.84 -13.29 -47.62
CA SER A 626 -3.58 -13.51 -46.92
C SER A 626 -2.72 -12.25 -47.08
N ALA A 627 -2.90 -11.29 -46.17
CA ALA A 627 -1.93 -10.26 -45.91
C ALA A 627 -1.66 -10.30 -44.41
N VAL A 628 -0.46 -10.78 -44.07
CA VAL A 628 0.14 -10.66 -42.74
C VAL A 628 0.09 -9.18 -42.36
N GLY A 629 -0.77 -8.85 -41.40
CA GLY A 629 -0.99 -7.50 -40.90
C GLY A 629 -0.90 -7.51 -39.37
N ASP A 630 0.33 -7.49 -38.89
CA ASP A 630 0.81 -6.99 -37.60
C ASP A 630 -0.24 -6.66 -36.53
N TYR A 631 -0.49 -7.63 -35.65
CA TYR A 631 -0.54 -7.35 -34.21
C TYR A 631 0.80 -7.75 -33.60
N ALA A 632 1.87 -7.10 -34.04
CA ALA A 632 3.02 -6.95 -33.17
C ALA A 632 2.57 -6.01 -32.05
N ALA A 633 2.52 -6.50 -30.81
CA ALA A 633 2.52 -5.60 -29.66
C ALA A 633 3.67 -4.60 -29.90
N PRO A 634 3.44 -3.28 -29.84
CA PRO A 634 4.53 -2.35 -30.02
C PRO A 634 5.60 -2.72 -28.98
N PRO A 635 6.89 -2.79 -29.36
CA PRO A 635 7.94 -2.91 -28.36
C PRO A 635 7.70 -1.81 -27.34
N TYR A 636 7.86 -2.12 -26.05
CA TYR A 636 7.77 -1.15 -24.98
C TYR A 636 8.80 -0.04 -25.21
N VAL A 637 8.44 0.96 -26.01
CA VAL A 637 9.21 2.19 -26.14
C VAL A 637 8.78 3.04 -24.95
N ILE A 638 9.48 2.84 -23.83
CA ILE A 638 9.51 3.82 -22.76
C ILE A 638 10.26 5.03 -23.31
N HIS A 639 9.58 5.88 -24.07
CA HIS A 639 10.04 7.25 -24.20
C HIS A 639 9.94 7.86 -22.80
N ARG A 640 11.10 8.30 -22.27
CA ARG A 640 11.13 9.23 -21.13
C ARG A 640 10.25 10.44 -21.49
N GLN A 641 9.01 10.44 -21.04
CA GLN A 641 8.20 11.65 -20.97
C GLN A 641 8.77 12.49 -19.83
N GLU A 642 9.53 13.54 -20.18
CA GLU A 642 9.94 14.58 -19.22
C GLU A 642 8.90 15.69 -19.09
N HIS A 643 7.78 15.64 -19.81
CA HIS A 643 6.73 16.65 -19.70
C HIS A 643 5.37 15.98 -19.58
N TRP A 644 4.58 16.47 -18.61
CA TRP A 644 3.25 16.00 -18.20
C TRP A 644 3.20 14.74 -17.32
N THR A 645 3.67 14.89 -16.08
CA THR A 645 3.13 14.14 -14.94
C THR A 645 2.51 15.15 -13.96
N GLY A 646 1.17 15.15 -13.91
CA GLY A 646 0.40 15.81 -12.85
C GLY A 646 0.70 15.19 -11.50
#